data_AF-A0A3D4GYT2-F1
#
_entry.id   AF-A0A3D4GYT2-F1
#
_cell.length_a   1.000
_cell.length_b   1.000
_cell.length_c   1.000
_cell.angle_alpha   90.00
_cell.angle_beta   90.00
_cell.angle_gamma   90.00
#
_symmetry.space_group_name_H-M   'P 1'
#
loop_
_entity.id
_entity.type
_entity.pdbx_description
1 polymer ?
#
loop_
_entity_poly.entity_id
_entity_poly.type
_entity_poly.pdbx_seq_one_letter_code
_entity_poly.pdbx_strand_id
1 'polypeptide(L)'
;IQGIKASDLPYLEVLVFDNLRAATAPPRANIAVSVPAGFNTFKRLLRGYGNTRMLNLDNEPGIPKDTDVLIWVQPSHITEKHIHELKRYLASGRPAILAGSPYAVAYESRDGGGIGYRTVRYGTDWEAILRPFGLTPQADLLMDTSNSPIYWAGPEGTAIKVEAPFQIRCMPGFYNLKGFAAPARGALSFVAAGPIQIDVKRAEQAGYDARVLGTTTDGAYVHALPGRTFTNTDLAPKLRTGKQNLLVLLEPLDTWGGQLLVFSSPSPFRDGIIDQPGHAHRVLLRTLARTFTSTERLVRGRISRNHPDPLPGLSANQRLSWRLVVVVLPPFALLLLAGIRYISTNPSNDFSYRKFPVQALIALAVALAGCLLWRGASTTFLDLTRDGTNSVQPETHKFLPKSRNRISLQLVITPQHSLPAVMKQVESTISSRIGELGLPLRILRPNTLSDLEVRELKGQGLMPFAMETVRNDSMVSLQVWSGLRIFWGQHVEVINRLDHRSVDHLEFLLATRIWKIENRQAPSVAVLGESPRLSPAEAYTDYYQKRLIPPKGYDVFSDAKDLLRRYGYEIVQIDPRDPKLPGHSDLLIWFQPRRDASQGISILSEHLAKGGKAIIALQHYNIQQRQYRGAGFHTVYWPQPQFQDMNQYLKMVGIEQKQEVLMDRTRSNLNLETQINRLAVREYENQEVALPFLIRAVGANFSRTDPVVSGLGDQLFIWGNRFSVDANTTVPGTMTVDTLISTSEVAWSYHWKGGWLPEDIFHPAQLLGRQPLAIRVSGTFPAVRRDTSGVLIRALQDSDPGAEMILIGCSEMFKNGVLFHPDYRHDQLLLNTVANSIYSPDLSRLQSRAQTVKGFVFQSTVSKRFWRIIVVSLGPLLLLIYGLLRIRSRYRASTLT
;
A
#
# COMPACT_ATOMS: atom_id res chain seq x y z
N ILE A 1 -20.38 -20.02 12.72
CA ILE A 1 -20.36 -18.64 12.16
C ILE A 1 -18.93 -18.16 12.23
N GLN A 2 -18.23 -18.02 11.11
CA GLN A 2 -16.87 -17.46 11.07
C GLN A 2 -16.96 -16.04 10.52
N GLY A 3 -16.16 -15.09 11.03
CA GLY A 3 -16.12 -13.72 10.50
C GLY A 3 -17.17 -12.75 11.06
N ILE A 4 -17.62 -12.93 12.30
CA ILE A 4 -18.48 -11.95 13.02
C ILE A 4 -17.69 -10.64 13.17
N LYS A 5 -18.25 -9.54 12.67
CA LYS A 5 -17.68 -8.19 12.79
C LYS A 5 -18.42 -7.38 13.86
N ALA A 6 -17.85 -6.25 14.29
CA ALA A 6 -18.50 -5.35 15.23
C ALA A 6 -19.89 -4.87 14.75
N SER A 7 -20.08 -4.73 13.43
CA SER A 7 -21.36 -4.42 12.78
C SER A 7 -22.45 -5.48 12.99
N ASP A 8 -22.06 -6.70 13.36
CA ASP A 8 -22.98 -7.84 13.43
C ASP A 8 -23.53 -8.05 14.86
N LEU A 9 -22.93 -7.39 15.86
CA LEU A 9 -23.29 -7.53 17.28
C LEU A 9 -24.76 -7.23 17.59
N PRO A 10 -25.41 -6.17 17.04
CA PRO A 10 -26.81 -5.89 17.32
C PRO A 10 -27.79 -6.97 16.82
N TYR A 11 -27.36 -7.82 15.89
CA TYR A 11 -28.18 -8.83 15.23
C TYR A 11 -27.71 -10.26 15.53
N LEU A 12 -26.74 -10.41 16.44
CA LEU A 12 -26.03 -11.66 16.68
C LEU A 12 -26.96 -12.79 17.12
N GLU A 13 -27.92 -12.48 18.00
CA GLU A 13 -28.91 -13.45 18.48
C GLU A 13 -29.74 -14.02 17.33
N VAL A 14 -30.33 -13.15 16.50
CA VAL A 14 -31.13 -13.55 15.34
C VAL A 14 -30.29 -14.33 14.33
N LEU A 15 -29.06 -13.87 14.05
CA LEU A 15 -28.12 -14.56 13.17
C LEU A 15 -27.79 -15.98 13.65
N VAL A 16 -27.60 -16.18 14.95
CA VAL A 16 -27.31 -17.49 15.53
C VAL A 16 -28.53 -18.40 15.43
N PHE A 17 -29.71 -17.94 15.83
CA PHE A 17 -30.95 -18.72 15.76
C PHE A 17 -31.31 -19.13 14.33
N ASP A 18 -31.26 -18.20 13.38
CA ASP A 18 -31.62 -18.50 11.99
C ASP A 18 -30.58 -19.38 11.29
N ASN A 19 -29.29 -19.26 11.62
CA ASN A 19 -28.28 -20.21 11.12
C ASN A 19 -28.46 -21.62 11.70
N LEU A 20 -28.80 -21.75 12.98
CA LEU A 20 -29.11 -23.04 13.59
C LEU A 20 -30.35 -23.69 12.96
N ARG A 21 -31.40 -22.92 12.73
CA ARG A 21 -32.60 -23.38 12.01
C ARG A 21 -32.28 -23.77 10.57
N ALA A 22 -31.43 -23.00 9.89
CA ALA A 22 -31.03 -23.29 8.52
C ALA A 22 -30.14 -24.54 8.40
N ALA A 23 -29.47 -24.97 9.48
CA ALA A 23 -28.72 -26.22 9.51
C ALA A 23 -29.63 -27.46 9.52
N THR A 24 -30.82 -27.38 10.11
CA THR A 24 -31.81 -28.48 10.13
C THR A 24 -32.77 -28.44 8.94
N ALA A 25 -33.14 -27.24 8.47
CA ALA A 25 -33.99 -27.02 7.31
C ALA A 25 -33.42 -25.89 6.43
N PRO A 26 -32.57 -26.19 5.44
CA PRO A 26 -31.92 -25.16 4.63
C PRO A 26 -32.95 -24.34 3.85
N PRO A 27 -32.92 -23.00 3.94
CA PRO A 27 -33.86 -22.14 3.25
C PRO A 27 -33.69 -22.25 1.74
N ARG A 28 -34.81 -22.39 1.02
CA ARG A 28 -34.81 -22.29 -0.44
C ARG A 28 -34.79 -20.81 -0.85
N ALA A 29 -33.96 -20.48 -1.82
CA ALA A 29 -33.84 -19.12 -2.34
C ALA A 29 -35.01 -18.77 -3.28
N ASN A 30 -35.54 -17.57 -3.14
CA ASN A 30 -36.47 -16.97 -4.10
C ASN A 30 -35.69 -16.11 -5.10
N ILE A 31 -35.64 -16.56 -6.36
CA ILE A 31 -34.86 -15.91 -7.42
C ILE A 31 -35.82 -15.18 -8.35
N ALA A 32 -35.78 -13.85 -8.35
CA ALA A 32 -36.52 -13.04 -9.30
C ALA A 32 -35.71 -12.86 -10.59
N VAL A 33 -36.35 -13.08 -11.74
CA VAL A 33 -35.67 -13.05 -13.04
C VAL A 33 -36.49 -12.22 -14.03
N SER A 34 -35.88 -11.17 -14.58
CA SER A 34 -36.42 -10.38 -15.69
C SER A 34 -35.48 -10.50 -16.89
N VAL A 35 -35.93 -11.15 -17.96
CA VAL A 35 -35.14 -11.38 -19.18
C VAL A 35 -36.03 -11.29 -20.42
N PRO A 36 -35.50 -10.78 -21.55
CA PRO A 36 -36.24 -10.74 -22.82
C PRO A 36 -36.36 -12.14 -23.46
N ALA A 37 -36.97 -12.21 -24.65
CA ALA A 37 -36.98 -13.43 -25.46
C ALA A 37 -35.55 -13.90 -25.82
N GLY A 38 -35.35 -15.22 -25.97
CA GLY A 38 -34.04 -15.81 -26.31
C GLY A 38 -33.15 -16.20 -25.12
N PHE A 39 -33.72 -16.31 -23.92
CA PHE A 39 -33.06 -16.75 -22.68
C PHE A 39 -33.80 -17.93 -22.00
N ASN A 40 -34.43 -18.80 -22.79
CA ASN A 40 -35.28 -19.89 -22.29
C ASN A 40 -34.47 -20.98 -21.60
N THR A 41 -33.30 -21.33 -22.12
CA THR A 41 -32.41 -22.29 -21.46
C THR A 41 -31.90 -21.75 -20.14
N PHE A 42 -31.52 -20.47 -20.09
CA PHE A 42 -31.12 -19.80 -18.85
C PHE A 42 -32.21 -19.86 -17.78
N LYS A 43 -33.45 -19.49 -18.13
CA LYS A 43 -34.63 -19.59 -17.24
C LYS A 43 -34.83 -21.01 -16.71
N ARG A 44 -34.70 -22.02 -17.56
CA ARG A 44 -34.82 -23.44 -17.19
C ARG A 44 -33.71 -23.88 -16.23
N LEU A 45 -32.47 -23.45 -16.44
CA LEU A 45 -31.34 -23.80 -15.57
C LEU A 45 -31.48 -23.19 -14.17
N LEU A 46 -32.03 -21.97 -14.06
CA LEU A 46 -32.23 -21.30 -12.77
C LEU A 46 -33.22 -22.02 -11.85
N ARG A 47 -34.23 -22.72 -12.40
CA ARG A 47 -35.21 -23.51 -11.63
C ARG A 47 -34.56 -24.61 -10.78
N GLY A 48 -33.35 -25.05 -11.16
CA GLY A 48 -32.58 -26.03 -10.39
C GLY A 48 -31.96 -25.48 -9.10
N TYR A 49 -31.93 -24.16 -8.89
CA TYR A 49 -31.22 -23.52 -7.78
C TYR A 49 -32.12 -22.85 -6.74
N GLY A 50 -33.42 -22.69 -7.02
CA GLY A 50 -34.36 -22.05 -6.11
C GLY A 50 -35.77 -21.92 -6.69
N ASN A 51 -36.66 -21.27 -5.95
CA ASN A 51 -37.97 -20.89 -6.45
C ASN A 51 -37.80 -19.69 -7.38
N THR A 52 -37.88 -19.92 -8.69
CA THR A 52 -37.72 -18.85 -9.68
C THR A 52 -39.06 -18.17 -9.97
N ARG A 53 -39.12 -16.85 -9.82
CA ARG A 53 -40.28 -16.02 -10.19
C ARG A 53 -39.90 -15.14 -11.38
N MET A 54 -40.67 -15.24 -12.46
CA MET A 54 -40.46 -14.37 -13.62
C MET A 54 -41.11 -13.02 -13.34
N LEU A 55 -40.36 -11.95 -13.55
CA LEU A 55 -40.83 -10.58 -13.46
C LEU A 55 -40.76 -9.93 -14.84
N ASN A 56 -41.60 -8.92 -15.06
CA ASN A 56 -41.50 -8.02 -16.20
C ASN A 56 -41.12 -6.63 -15.70
N LEU A 57 -39.84 -6.45 -15.38
CA LEU A 57 -39.33 -5.20 -14.84
C LEU A 57 -39.25 -4.06 -15.86
N ASP A 58 -39.53 -4.32 -17.14
CA ASP A 58 -39.60 -3.24 -18.13
C ASP A 58 -40.97 -2.52 -18.05
N ASN A 59 -42.02 -3.24 -17.66
CA ASN A 59 -43.38 -2.70 -17.50
C ASN A 59 -43.73 -2.36 -16.04
N GLU A 60 -43.20 -3.12 -15.08
CA GLU A 60 -43.53 -2.98 -13.65
C GLU A 60 -42.26 -2.80 -12.79
N PRO A 61 -42.06 -1.65 -12.12
CA PRO A 61 -40.83 -1.38 -11.36
C PRO A 61 -40.71 -2.15 -10.04
N GLY A 62 -41.77 -2.82 -9.59
CA GLY A 62 -41.85 -3.39 -8.26
C GLY A 62 -41.01 -4.66 -8.11
N ILE A 63 -40.06 -4.65 -7.16
CA ILE A 63 -39.33 -5.85 -6.76
C ILE A 63 -40.01 -6.47 -5.53
N PRO A 64 -40.52 -7.72 -5.60
CA PRO A 64 -41.18 -8.37 -4.47
C PRO A 64 -40.29 -8.45 -3.23
N LYS A 65 -40.86 -8.15 -2.05
CA LYS A 65 -40.13 -8.09 -0.76
C LYS A 65 -39.58 -9.44 -0.29
N ASP A 66 -40.01 -10.54 -0.87
CA ASP A 66 -39.55 -11.91 -0.60
C ASP A 66 -38.45 -12.38 -1.57
N THR A 67 -38.03 -11.54 -2.52
CA THR A 67 -36.95 -11.83 -3.46
C THR A 67 -35.60 -11.88 -2.73
N ASP A 68 -34.88 -12.99 -2.82
CA ASP A 68 -33.54 -13.13 -2.23
C ASP A 68 -32.42 -12.76 -3.21
N VAL A 69 -32.59 -13.08 -4.51
CA VAL A 69 -31.63 -12.76 -5.57
C VAL A 69 -32.38 -12.20 -6.78
N LEU A 70 -31.94 -11.04 -7.29
CA LEU A 70 -32.50 -10.43 -8.49
C LEU A 70 -31.56 -10.65 -9.67
N ILE A 71 -32.10 -11.09 -10.81
CA ILE A 71 -31.38 -11.20 -12.07
C ILE A 71 -32.15 -10.41 -13.13
N TRP A 72 -31.51 -9.39 -13.71
CA TRP A 72 -32.11 -8.56 -14.75
C TRP A 72 -31.19 -8.47 -15.97
N VAL A 73 -31.65 -9.03 -17.09
CA VAL A 73 -30.88 -9.08 -18.34
C VAL A 73 -31.51 -8.16 -19.37
N GLN A 74 -30.69 -7.34 -20.00
CA GLN A 74 -31.00 -6.35 -21.02
C GLN A 74 -32.24 -5.50 -20.68
N PRO A 75 -32.18 -4.65 -19.64
CA PRO A 75 -33.26 -3.72 -19.33
C PRO A 75 -33.57 -2.83 -20.52
N SER A 76 -34.85 -2.67 -20.86
CA SER A 76 -35.29 -1.94 -22.06
C SER A 76 -36.05 -0.65 -21.76
N HIS A 77 -36.57 -0.49 -20.54
CA HIS A 77 -37.26 0.72 -20.11
C HIS A 77 -36.96 1.03 -18.64
N ILE A 78 -36.21 2.11 -18.38
CA ILE A 78 -35.76 2.49 -17.05
C ILE A 78 -36.31 3.86 -16.66
N THR A 79 -36.99 3.90 -15.51
CA THR A 79 -37.48 5.13 -14.88
C THR A 79 -36.84 5.32 -13.51
N GLU A 80 -36.97 6.52 -12.92
CA GLU A 80 -36.46 6.78 -11.56
C GLU A 80 -37.02 5.81 -10.51
N LYS A 81 -38.27 5.35 -10.68
CA LYS A 81 -38.87 4.34 -9.79
C LYS A 81 -38.10 3.02 -9.82
N HIS A 82 -37.63 2.57 -10.98
CA HIS A 82 -36.82 1.36 -11.11
C HIS A 82 -35.48 1.51 -10.37
N ILE A 83 -34.83 2.67 -10.53
CA ILE A 83 -33.56 2.97 -9.86
C ILE A 83 -33.75 3.00 -8.34
N HIS A 84 -34.82 3.64 -7.86
CA HIS A 84 -35.15 3.70 -6.44
C HIS A 84 -35.42 2.30 -5.86
N GLU A 85 -36.22 1.49 -6.55
CA GLU A 85 -36.53 0.12 -6.14
C GLU A 85 -35.28 -0.76 -6.10
N LEU A 86 -34.39 -0.67 -7.09
CA LEU A 86 -33.13 -1.40 -7.10
C LEU A 86 -32.21 -0.95 -5.95
N LYS A 87 -32.10 0.35 -5.68
CA LYS A 87 -31.33 0.87 -4.54
C LYS A 87 -31.90 0.39 -3.21
N ARG A 88 -33.22 0.43 -3.04
CA ARG A 88 -33.93 -0.06 -1.85
C ARG A 88 -33.68 -1.56 -1.64
N TYR A 89 -33.74 -2.35 -2.71
CA TYR A 89 -33.48 -3.78 -2.71
C TYR A 89 -32.02 -4.12 -2.34
N LEU A 90 -31.05 -3.40 -2.90
CA LEU A 90 -29.64 -3.60 -2.56
C LEU A 90 -29.34 -3.13 -1.12
N ALA A 91 -29.95 -2.04 -0.67
CA ALA A 91 -29.82 -1.55 0.71
C ALA A 91 -30.35 -2.56 1.75
N SER A 92 -31.31 -3.42 1.37
CA SER A 92 -31.79 -4.50 2.25
C SER A 92 -30.81 -5.68 2.38
N GLY A 93 -29.61 -5.58 1.80
CA GLY A 93 -28.57 -6.62 1.93
C GLY A 93 -28.64 -7.74 0.89
N ARG A 94 -29.48 -7.61 -0.14
CA ARG A 94 -29.76 -8.68 -1.09
C ARG A 94 -29.06 -8.44 -2.42
N PRO A 95 -28.45 -9.47 -3.03
CA PRO A 95 -27.65 -9.29 -4.23
C PRO A 95 -28.50 -9.17 -5.50
N ALA A 96 -27.96 -8.44 -6.49
CA ALA A 96 -28.50 -8.38 -7.84
C ALA A 96 -27.42 -8.67 -8.90
N ILE A 97 -27.84 -9.28 -10.01
CA ILE A 97 -27.02 -9.53 -11.20
C ILE A 97 -27.66 -8.81 -12.38
N LEU A 98 -26.92 -7.88 -12.98
CA LEU A 98 -27.31 -7.16 -14.18
C LEU A 98 -26.44 -7.59 -15.35
N ALA A 99 -27.04 -7.78 -16.52
CA ALA A 99 -26.29 -8.07 -17.74
C ALA A 99 -26.91 -7.35 -18.92
N GLY A 100 -26.13 -6.54 -19.63
CA GLY A 100 -26.66 -5.75 -20.73
C GLY A 100 -25.56 -5.14 -21.59
N SER A 101 -25.95 -4.65 -22.75
CA SER A 101 -25.06 -3.93 -23.67
C SER A 101 -25.80 -2.72 -24.27
N PRO A 102 -25.11 -1.60 -24.57
CA PRO A 102 -25.71 -0.45 -25.26
C PRO A 102 -26.02 -0.72 -26.74
N TYR A 103 -25.58 -1.85 -27.30
CA TYR A 103 -25.89 -2.26 -28.66
C TYR A 103 -25.94 -3.78 -28.81
N ALA A 104 -26.50 -4.26 -29.91
CA ALA A 104 -26.41 -5.63 -30.38
C ALA A 104 -25.85 -5.67 -31.80
N VAL A 105 -25.37 -6.84 -32.21
CA VAL A 105 -24.96 -7.10 -33.59
C VAL A 105 -25.85 -8.19 -34.17
N ALA A 106 -26.59 -7.86 -35.23
CA ALA A 106 -27.37 -8.77 -36.04
C ALA A 106 -26.49 -9.36 -37.15
N TYR A 107 -26.79 -10.61 -37.52
CA TYR A 107 -26.09 -11.35 -38.58
C TYR A 107 -27.01 -11.45 -39.80
N GLU A 108 -26.48 -11.18 -40.98
CA GLU A 108 -27.20 -11.20 -42.24
C GLU A 108 -26.46 -12.09 -43.24
N SER A 109 -27.18 -13.00 -43.90
CA SER A 109 -26.62 -13.78 -45.00
C SER A 109 -26.59 -12.89 -46.25
N ARG A 110 -25.48 -12.93 -46.99
CA ARG A 110 -25.28 -12.11 -48.19
C ARG A 110 -25.30 -13.00 -49.44
N ASP A 111 -25.89 -12.50 -50.52
CA ASP A 111 -25.87 -13.17 -51.83
C ASP A 111 -24.41 -13.39 -52.26
N GLY A 112 -24.00 -14.66 -52.38
CA GLY A 112 -22.61 -15.06 -52.63
C GLY A 112 -21.89 -15.77 -51.48
N GLY A 113 -22.56 -16.08 -50.36
CA GLY A 113 -22.05 -16.99 -49.33
C GLY A 113 -21.23 -16.35 -48.19
N GLY A 114 -21.21 -15.01 -48.11
CA GLY A 114 -20.58 -14.25 -47.02
C GLY A 114 -21.56 -13.85 -45.91
N ILE A 115 -21.03 -13.56 -44.72
CA ILE A 115 -21.82 -13.07 -43.57
C ILE A 115 -21.57 -11.57 -43.39
N GLY A 116 -22.66 -10.80 -43.42
CA GLY A 116 -22.67 -9.39 -43.04
C GLY A 116 -23.14 -9.19 -41.60
N TYR A 117 -22.75 -8.06 -41.02
CA TYR A 117 -23.12 -7.65 -39.67
C TYR A 117 -23.82 -6.30 -39.71
N ARG A 118 -24.83 -6.11 -38.85
CA ARG A 118 -25.51 -4.82 -38.66
C ARG A 118 -25.63 -4.52 -37.17
N THR A 119 -25.17 -3.35 -36.74
CA THR A 119 -25.34 -2.94 -35.34
C THR A 119 -26.74 -2.40 -35.09
N VAL A 120 -27.36 -2.80 -33.99
CA VAL A 120 -28.62 -2.26 -33.48
C VAL A 120 -28.31 -1.57 -32.16
N ARG A 121 -28.46 -0.23 -32.12
CA ARG A 121 -28.23 0.53 -30.89
C ARG A 121 -29.45 0.42 -29.98
N TYR A 122 -29.22 0.15 -28.70
CA TYR A 122 -30.25 0.28 -27.68
C TYR A 122 -30.32 1.72 -27.16
N GLY A 123 -31.42 2.06 -26.47
CA GLY A 123 -31.59 3.35 -25.81
C GLY A 123 -30.59 3.57 -24.67
N THR A 124 -30.76 4.68 -23.95
CA THR A 124 -29.90 5.04 -22.81
C THR A 124 -30.26 4.32 -21.51
N ASP A 125 -31.27 3.44 -21.52
CA ASP A 125 -31.77 2.73 -20.34
C ASP A 125 -30.70 1.92 -19.61
N TRP A 126 -29.84 1.22 -20.35
CA TRP A 126 -28.72 0.48 -19.78
C TRP A 126 -27.69 1.38 -19.08
N GLU A 127 -27.42 2.57 -19.63
CA GLU A 127 -26.60 3.57 -18.97
C GLU A 127 -27.32 4.18 -17.75
N ALA A 128 -28.62 4.46 -17.88
CA ALA A 128 -29.43 5.11 -16.86
C ALA A 128 -29.52 4.29 -15.56
N ILE A 129 -29.63 2.96 -15.64
CA ILE A 129 -29.66 2.10 -14.45
C ILE A 129 -28.29 1.95 -13.78
N LEU A 130 -27.19 2.08 -14.53
CA LEU A 130 -25.82 1.88 -14.04
C LEU A 130 -25.17 3.15 -13.49
N ARG A 131 -25.45 4.31 -14.11
CA ARG A 131 -24.87 5.62 -13.76
C ARG A 131 -25.02 5.99 -12.28
N PRO A 132 -26.17 5.73 -11.61
CA PRO A 132 -26.34 6.00 -10.18
C PRO A 132 -25.41 5.22 -9.26
N PHE A 133 -24.80 4.13 -9.75
CA PHE A 133 -23.84 3.30 -9.04
C PHE A 133 -22.39 3.54 -9.48
N GLY A 134 -22.13 4.60 -10.25
CA GLY A 134 -20.79 4.95 -10.73
C GLY A 134 -20.28 4.10 -11.90
N LEU A 135 -21.18 3.43 -12.63
CA LEU A 135 -20.82 2.62 -13.79
C LEU A 135 -21.37 3.25 -15.07
N THR A 136 -20.55 3.36 -16.12
CA THR A 136 -20.97 3.93 -17.42
C THR A 136 -20.58 2.97 -18.55
N PRO A 137 -21.55 2.31 -19.22
CA PRO A 137 -21.27 1.47 -20.38
C PRO A 137 -20.84 2.33 -21.58
N GLN A 138 -19.80 1.91 -22.28
CA GLN A 138 -19.33 2.59 -23.50
C GLN A 138 -20.03 2.02 -24.72
N ALA A 139 -20.41 2.91 -25.64
CA ALA A 139 -21.20 2.54 -26.82
C ALA A 139 -20.35 2.14 -28.03
N ASP A 140 -19.02 2.16 -27.95
CA ASP A 140 -18.15 1.78 -29.05
C ASP A 140 -18.11 0.26 -29.25
N LEU A 141 -17.95 -0.18 -30.51
CA LEU A 141 -17.82 -1.59 -30.86
C LEU A 141 -16.48 -2.14 -30.35
N LEU A 142 -16.54 -2.85 -29.22
CA LEU A 142 -15.37 -3.49 -28.63
C LEU A 142 -14.99 -4.79 -29.35
N MET A 143 -13.70 -4.94 -29.63
CA MET A 143 -13.10 -6.11 -30.25
C MET A 143 -11.82 -6.53 -29.51
N ASP A 144 -11.45 -7.80 -29.67
CA ASP A 144 -10.26 -8.36 -29.06
C ASP A 144 -9.57 -9.35 -30.00
N THR A 145 -8.25 -9.41 -29.91
CA THR A 145 -7.44 -10.49 -30.49
C THR A 145 -7.81 -11.87 -29.94
N SER A 146 -8.30 -11.95 -28.70
CA SER A 146 -8.88 -13.17 -28.13
C SER A 146 -10.37 -13.22 -28.44
N ASN A 147 -10.73 -13.84 -29.56
CA ASN A 147 -12.11 -14.09 -29.95
C ASN A 147 -12.36 -15.60 -30.13
N SER A 148 -13.63 -15.98 -30.17
CA SER A 148 -14.04 -17.36 -30.43
C SER A 148 -15.25 -17.38 -31.35
N PRO A 149 -15.32 -18.32 -32.31
CA PRO A 149 -16.45 -18.43 -33.21
C PRO A 149 -17.73 -18.72 -32.41
N ILE A 150 -18.87 -18.26 -32.91
CA ILE A 150 -20.19 -18.65 -32.43
C ILE A 150 -20.91 -19.47 -33.50
N TYR A 151 -21.89 -20.27 -33.08
CA TYR A 151 -22.80 -20.95 -33.99
C TYR A 151 -24.10 -20.15 -34.07
N TRP A 152 -24.34 -19.52 -35.22
CA TRP A 152 -25.57 -18.79 -35.50
C TRP A 152 -26.53 -19.67 -36.29
N ALA A 153 -27.81 -19.67 -35.93
CA ALA A 153 -28.85 -20.36 -36.69
C ALA A 153 -29.21 -19.51 -37.91
N GLY A 154 -28.86 -19.98 -39.10
CA GLY A 154 -29.16 -19.32 -40.38
C GLY A 154 -30.65 -19.36 -40.75
N PRO A 155 -31.02 -18.78 -41.92
CA PRO A 155 -32.41 -18.65 -42.37
C PRO A 155 -33.22 -19.96 -42.43
N GLU A 156 -32.55 -21.12 -42.61
CA GLU A 156 -33.17 -22.45 -42.68
C GLU A 156 -32.92 -23.31 -41.43
N GLY A 157 -32.45 -22.72 -40.31
CA GLY A 157 -32.11 -23.45 -39.09
C GLY A 157 -30.77 -24.20 -39.13
N THR A 158 -30.00 -24.04 -40.20
CA THR A 158 -28.62 -24.56 -40.32
C THR A 158 -27.68 -23.81 -39.39
N ALA A 159 -26.85 -24.54 -38.64
CA ALA A 159 -25.86 -23.94 -37.74
C ALA A 159 -24.64 -23.45 -38.52
N ILE A 160 -24.53 -22.14 -38.73
CA ILE A 160 -23.41 -21.52 -39.44
C ILE A 160 -22.38 -21.07 -38.41
N LYS A 161 -21.13 -21.51 -38.58
CA LYS A 161 -20.00 -21.07 -37.76
C LYS A 161 -19.57 -19.67 -38.20
N VAL A 162 -19.70 -18.69 -37.32
CA VAL A 162 -19.33 -17.30 -37.57
C VAL A 162 -18.19 -16.92 -36.66
N GLU A 163 -17.12 -16.37 -37.20
CA GLU A 163 -15.97 -15.88 -36.45
C GLU A 163 -15.81 -14.38 -36.68
N ALA A 164 -15.93 -13.59 -35.62
CA ALA A 164 -15.82 -12.15 -35.68
C ALA A 164 -15.05 -11.58 -34.48
N PRO A 165 -14.25 -10.50 -34.64
CA PRO A 165 -13.44 -9.95 -33.56
C PRO A 165 -14.20 -9.40 -32.35
N PHE A 166 -15.50 -9.08 -32.51
CA PHE A 166 -16.38 -8.63 -31.42
C PHE A 166 -17.03 -9.79 -30.62
N GLN A 167 -16.68 -11.04 -30.93
CA GLN A 167 -17.05 -12.24 -30.19
C GLN A 167 -15.95 -12.58 -29.18
N ILE A 168 -15.82 -11.73 -28.17
CA ILE A 168 -14.69 -11.71 -27.25
C ILE A 168 -14.68 -12.99 -26.40
N ARG A 169 -13.53 -13.65 -26.38
CA ARG A 169 -13.27 -14.82 -25.55
C ARG A 169 -12.45 -14.41 -24.34
N CYS A 170 -13.11 -14.28 -23.20
CA CYS A 170 -12.47 -13.99 -21.92
C CYS A 170 -11.94 -15.29 -21.29
N MET A 171 -10.64 -15.49 -21.34
CA MET A 171 -9.98 -16.68 -20.78
C MET A 171 -9.89 -16.61 -19.25
N PRO A 172 -9.73 -17.75 -18.53
CA PRO A 172 -9.62 -17.77 -17.08
C PRO A 172 -8.53 -16.89 -16.46
N GLY A 173 -7.48 -16.54 -17.21
CA GLY A 173 -6.45 -15.59 -16.75
C GLY A 173 -6.89 -14.12 -16.76
N PHE A 174 -8.00 -13.80 -17.42
CA PHE A 174 -8.53 -12.43 -17.55
C PHE A 174 -9.78 -12.19 -16.72
N TYR A 175 -10.23 -13.17 -15.94
CA TYR A 175 -11.29 -12.99 -14.95
C TYR A 175 -10.96 -13.67 -13.61
N ASN A 176 -11.39 -13.09 -12.50
CA ASN A 176 -11.08 -13.53 -11.15
C ASN A 176 -12.36 -13.65 -10.33
N LEU A 177 -12.75 -14.89 -10.02
CA LEU A 177 -13.88 -15.20 -9.13
C LEU A 177 -13.43 -15.64 -7.72
N LYS A 178 -12.25 -15.19 -7.27
CA LYS A 178 -11.81 -15.38 -5.88
C LYS A 178 -12.81 -14.69 -4.94
N GLY A 179 -13.42 -15.47 -4.06
CA GLY A 179 -14.53 -15.05 -3.18
C GLY A 179 -15.90 -15.62 -3.55
N PHE A 180 -16.02 -16.28 -4.71
CA PHE A 180 -17.21 -17.04 -5.10
C PHE A 180 -17.09 -18.51 -4.66
N ALA A 181 -18.22 -19.22 -4.60
CA ALA A 181 -18.31 -20.59 -4.10
C ALA A 181 -17.41 -21.61 -4.84
N ALA A 182 -17.02 -21.32 -6.07
CA ALA A 182 -16.00 -22.07 -6.79
C ALA A 182 -15.30 -21.16 -7.82
N PRO A 183 -13.99 -21.30 -8.05
CA PRO A 183 -13.34 -20.63 -9.16
C PRO A 183 -13.92 -21.20 -10.45
N ALA A 184 -14.63 -20.39 -11.26
CA ALA A 184 -15.10 -20.87 -12.56
C ALA A 184 -13.87 -21.18 -13.44
N ARG A 185 -13.81 -22.39 -13.97
CA ARG A 185 -12.72 -22.86 -14.83
C ARG A 185 -13.23 -22.98 -16.27
N GLY A 186 -12.80 -22.07 -17.14
CA GLY A 186 -12.99 -22.14 -18.60
C GLY A 186 -13.36 -20.80 -19.24
N ALA A 187 -13.23 -20.69 -20.56
CA ALA A 187 -13.43 -19.42 -21.25
C ALA A 187 -14.89 -18.94 -21.19
N LEU A 188 -15.10 -17.63 -21.18
CA LEU A 188 -16.42 -16.99 -21.27
C LEU A 188 -16.54 -16.22 -22.59
N SER A 189 -17.66 -16.36 -23.28
CA SER A 189 -18.00 -15.63 -24.50
C SER A 189 -18.78 -14.36 -24.19
N PHE A 190 -18.25 -13.22 -24.64
CA PHE A 190 -18.88 -11.90 -24.60
C PHE A 190 -19.05 -11.39 -26.03
N VAL A 191 -20.26 -11.51 -26.56
CA VAL A 191 -20.62 -11.05 -27.91
C VAL A 191 -21.20 -9.65 -27.81
N ALA A 192 -20.72 -8.73 -28.64
CA ALA A 192 -21.21 -7.35 -28.71
C ALA A 192 -21.20 -6.65 -27.34
N ALA A 193 -20.08 -6.74 -26.62
CA ALA A 193 -19.94 -6.20 -25.28
C ALA A 193 -19.67 -4.69 -25.29
N GLY A 194 -20.48 -3.92 -24.56
CA GLY A 194 -20.18 -2.52 -24.26
C GLY A 194 -19.37 -2.42 -22.97
N PRO A 195 -18.06 -2.09 -23.03
CA PRO A 195 -17.21 -2.14 -21.86
C PRO A 195 -17.65 -1.13 -20.80
N ILE A 196 -17.40 -1.47 -19.53
CA ILE A 196 -17.89 -0.69 -18.39
C ILE A 196 -16.79 0.24 -17.90
N GLN A 197 -16.99 1.55 -18.03
CA GLN A 197 -16.15 2.54 -17.37
C GLN A 197 -16.59 2.70 -15.91
N ILE A 198 -15.63 2.78 -15.00
CA ILE A 198 -15.87 2.91 -13.56
C ILE A 198 -15.51 4.34 -13.15
N ASP A 199 -16.49 5.06 -12.61
CA ASP A 199 -16.28 6.30 -11.85
C ASP A 199 -16.21 5.95 -10.37
N VAL A 200 -14.98 5.76 -9.89
CA VAL A 200 -14.69 5.32 -8.52
C VAL A 200 -15.33 6.24 -7.48
N LYS A 201 -15.28 7.56 -7.68
CA LYS A 201 -15.86 8.52 -6.74
C LYS A 201 -17.37 8.38 -6.64
N ARG A 202 -18.02 8.19 -7.79
CA ARG A 202 -19.48 8.04 -7.84
C ARG A 202 -19.95 6.70 -7.30
N ALA A 203 -19.17 5.63 -7.50
CA ALA A 203 -19.43 4.33 -6.88
C ALA A 203 -19.31 4.41 -5.34
N GLU A 204 -18.28 5.06 -4.82
CA GLU A 204 -18.09 5.28 -3.38
C GLU A 204 -19.21 6.14 -2.77
N GLN A 205 -19.61 7.22 -3.46
CA GLN A 205 -20.76 8.05 -3.07
C GLN A 205 -22.07 7.26 -3.07
N ALA A 206 -22.21 6.26 -3.94
CA ALA A 206 -23.34 5.35 -3.96
C ALA A 206 -23.24 4.24 -2.89
N GLY A 207 -22.15 4.18 -2.11
CA GLY A 207 -21.94 3.22 -1.04
C GLY A 207 -21.23 1.94 -1.46
N TYR A 208 -20.51 1.94 -2.59
CA TYR A 208 -19.88 0.74 -3.17
C TYR A 208 -18.40 0.92 -3.48
N ASP A 209 -17.63 -0.15 -3.32
CA ASP A 209 -16.32 -0.36 -3.93
C ASP A 209 -16.47 -1.17 -5.23
N ALA A 210 -15.86 -0.70 -6.31
CA ALA A 210 -16.02 -1.28 -7.64
C ALA A 210 -14.83 -2.19 -7.99
N ARG A 211 -15.04 -3.50 -7.85
CA ARG A 211 -14.04 -4.52 -8.14
C ARG A 211 -14.20 -5.09 -9.55
N VAL A 212 -13.19 -4.91 -10.39
CA VAL A 212 -13.16 -5.53 -11.73
C VAL A 212 -12.92 -7.03 -11.59
N LEU A 213 -13.86 -7.83 -12.06
CA LEU A 213 -13.76 -9.29 -12.05
C LEU A 213 -13.35 -9.87 -13.40
N GLY A 214 -13.49 -9.15 -14.50
CA GLY A 214 -13.18 -9.67 -15.84
C GLY A 214 -12.83 -8.58 -16.82
N THR A 215 -11.82 -8.81 -17.65
CA THR A 215 -11.27 -7.85 -18.61
C THR A 215 -11.02 -8.48 -19.98
N THR A 216 -10.87 -7.63 -21.00
CA THR A 216 -10.28 -8.03 -22.29
C THR A 216 -8.78 -8.27 -22.16
N THR A 217 -8.15 -8.77 -23.22
CA THR A 217 -6.69 -8.85 -23.32
C THR A 217 -6.06 -7.48 -23.62
N ASP A 218 -4.73 -7.41 -23.62
CA ASP A 218 -3.96 -6.23 -24.06
C ASP A 218 -4.06 -5.99 -25.59
N GLY A 219 -4.71 -6.89 -26.33
CA GLY A 219 -5.00 -6.76 -27.75
C GLY A 219 -6.37 -6.15 -28.05
N ALA A 220 -7.05 -5.55 -27.07
CA ALA A 220 -8.34 -4.92 -27.28
C ALA A 220 -8.24 -3.67 -28.17
N TYR A 221 -9.27 -3.45 -28.98
CA TYR A 221 -9.42 -2.25 -29.80
C TYR A 221 -10.90 -1.93 -29.98
N VAL A 222 -11.20 -0.68 -30.28
CA VAL A 222 -12.56 -0.18 -30.42
C VAL A 222 -12.74 0.49 -31.77
N HIS A 223 -13.96 0.43 -32.30
CA HIS A 223 -14.40 1.23 -33.43
C HIS A 223 -15.71 1.93 -33.07
N ALA A 224 -15.96 3.10 -33.67
CA ALA A 224 -17.30 3.67 -33.65
C ALA A 224 -18.29 2.68 -34.27
N LEU A 225 -19.52 2.61 -33.72
CA LEU A 225 -20.56 1.71 -34.23
C LEU A 225 -20.83 1.97 -35.72
N PRO A 226 -20.64 0.97 -36.61
CA PRO A 226 -20.89 1.15 -38.04
C PRO A 226 -22.38 1.42 -38.33
N GLY A 227 -22.68 2.53 -39.01
CA GLY A 227 -24.06 2.87 -39.42
C GLY A 227 -24.60 2.09 -40.63
N ARG A 228 -23.76 1.27 -41.28
CA ARG A 228 -24.09 0.43 -42.45
C ARG A 228 -23.70 -1.02 -42.18
N THR A 229 -24.24 -1.94 -42.97
CA THR A 229 -23.80 -3.34 -42.93
C THR A 229 -22.29 -3.43 -43.19
N PHE A 230 -21.58 -4.22 -42.38
CA PHE A 230 -20.12 -4.35 -42.39
C PHE A 230 -19.70 -5.83 -42.36
N THR A 231 -18.46 -6.10 -42.75
CA THR A 231 -17.86 -7.46 -42.77
C THR A 231 -16.57 -7.51 -41.96
N ASN A 232 -15.98 -8.71 -41.79
CA ASN A 232 -14.73 -8.87 -41.04
C ASN A 232 -13.57 -8.02 -41.61
N THR A 233 -13.58 -7.74 -42.92
CA THR A 233 -12.61 -6.86 -43.58
C THR A 233 -12.68 -5.42 -43.08
N ASP A 234 -13.86 -4.95 -42.65
CA ASP A 234 -14.05 -3.59 -42.12
C ASP A 234 -13.57 -3.46 -40.67
N LEU A 235 -13.34 -4.58 -39.99
CA LEU A 235 -13.02 -4.67 -38.56
C LEU A 235 -11.51 -4.75 -38.28
N ALA A 236 -10.67 -4.37 -39.24
CA ALA A 236 -9.22 -4.35 -39.04
C ALA A 236 -8.83 -3.47 -37.84
N PRO A 237 -7.86 -3.89 -37.00
CA PRO A 237 -7.45 -3.14 -35.82
C PRO A 237 -6.79 -1.81 -36.23
N LYS A 238 -7.40 -0.68 -35.84
CA LYS A 238 -6.88 0.68 -36.14
C LYS A 238 -6.10 1.30 -34.98
N LEU A 239 -6.62 1.19 -33.76
CA LEU A 239 -6.00 1.72 -32.56
C LEU A 239 -6.26 0.78 -31.38
N ARG A 240 -5.19 0.29 -30.76
CA ARG A 240 -5.32 -0.54 -29.55
C ARG A 240 -5.71 0.33 -28.37
N THR A 241 -6.64 -0.16 -27.57
CA THR A 241 -6.98 0.41 -26.28
C THR A 241 -6.38 -0.46 -25.17
N GLY A 242 -6.25 0.11 -23.97
CA GLY A 242 -5.92 -0.69 -22.79
C GLY A 242 -7.03 -1.68 -22.46
N LYS A 243 -6.78 -2.59 -21.50
CA LYS A 243 -7.78 -3.56 -21.04
C LYS A 243 -9.11 -2.88 -20.70
N GLN A 244 -10.19 -3.44 -21.23
CA GLN A 244 -11.54 -2.96 -21.03
C GLN A 244 -12.29 -3.88 -20.06
N ASN A 245 -13.14 -3.30 -19.21
CA ASN A 245 -13.84 -4.07 -18.18
C ASN A 245 -15.06 -4.77 -18.78
N LEU A 246 -15.09 -6.10 -18.64
CA LEU A 246 -16.19 -6.95 -19.12
C LEU A 246 -17.13 -7.39 -17.99
N LEU A 247 -16.62 -7.51 -16.77
CA LEU A 247 -17.36 -7.95 -15.58
C LEU A 247 -16.91 -7.12 -14.37
N VAL A 248 -17.86 -6.49 -13.70
CA VAL A 248 -17.61 -5.62 -12.53
C VAL A 248 -18.51 -6.03 -11.38
N LEU A 249 -17.95 -6.18 -10.18
CA LEU A 249 -18.68 -6.43 -8.95
C LEU A 249 -18.61 -5.18 -8.08
N LEU A 250 -19.76 -4.63 -7.72
CA LEU A 250 -19.86 -3.61 -6.69
C LEU A 250 -20.05 -4.30 -5.34
N GLU A 251 -19.04 -4.16 -4.49
CA GLU A 251 -19.06 -4.61 -3.10
C GLU A 251 -19.53 -3.46 -2.21
N PRO A 252 -20.54 -3.66 -1.37
CA PRO A 252 -21.03 -2.58 -0.52
C PRO A 252 -19.99 -2.22 0.54
N LEU A 253 -19.80 -0.93 0.78
CA LEU A 253 -18.93 -0.41 1.85
C LEU A 253 -19.50 -0.75 3.23
N ASP A 254 -20.83 -0.88 3.33
CA ASP A 254 -21.50 -1.52 4.46
C ASP A 254 -21.43 -3.04 4.31
N THR A 255 -20.88 -3.72 5.31
CA THR A 255 -20.72 -5.19 5.35
C THR A 255 -22.04 -5.94 5.21
N TRP A 256 -23.13 -5.24 5.40
CA TRP A 256 -24.48 -5.73 5.39
C TRP A 256 -25.30 -5.29 4.16
N GLY A 257 -24.73 -4.48 3.26
CA GLY A 257 -25.35 -4.12 1.98
C GLY A 257 -25.40 -5.28 0.99
N GLY A 258 -26.21 -5.14 -0.07
CA GLY A 258 -26.33 -6.11 -1.16
C GLY A 258 -25.30 -5.85 -2.26
N GLN A 259 -24.68 -6.91 -2.78
CA GLN A 259 -23.72 -6.82 -3.89
C GLN A 259 -24.42 -6.66 -5.25
N LEU A 260 -23.80 -5.91 -6.17
CA LEU A 260 -24.30 -5.74 -7.54
C LEU A 260 -23.25 -6.26 -8.55
N LEU A 261 -23.55 -7.35 -9.25
CA LEU A 261 -22.68 -7.92 -10.29
C LEU A 261 -23.16 -7.47 -11.67
N VAL A 262 -22.29 -6.85 -12.46
CA VAL A 262 -22.63 -6.27 -13.77
C VAL A 262 -21.80 -6.89 -14.89
N PHE A 263 -22.48 -7.45 -15.90
CA PHE A 263 -21.90 -7.95 -17.13
C PHE A 263 -22.06 -6.93 -18.27
N SER A 264 -20.97 -6.73 -19.02
CA SER A 264 -20.91 -5.87 -20.23
C SER A 264 -21.64 -6.41 -21.46
N SER A 265 -22.18 -7.63 -21.38
CA SER A 265 -23.01 -8.24 -22.43
C SER A 265 -23.98 -9.25 -21.82
N PRO A 266 -25.19 -9.39 -22.38
CA PRO A 266 -26.11 -10.46 -21.99
C PRO A 266 -25.75 -11.82 -22.61
N SER A 267 -24.80 -11.88 -23.56
CA SER A 267 -24.48 -13.09 -24.31
C SER A 267 -24.11 -14.33 -23.48
N PRO A 268 -23.44 -14.25 -22.31
CA PRO A 268 -23.12 -15.43 -21.51
C PRO A 268 -24.35 -16.25 -21.10
N PHE A 269 -25.53 -15.64 -21.10
CA PHE A 269 -26.80 -16.24 -20.70
C PHE A 269 -27.73 -16.54 -21.88
N ARG A 270 -27.38 -16.12 -23.09
CA ARG A 270 -28.25 -16.23 -24.26
C ARG A 270 -28.36 -17.67 -24.74
N ASP A 271 -29.54 -18.04 -25.23
CA ASP A 271 -29.76 -19.34 -25.87
C ASP A 271 -28.78 -19.52 -27.05
N GLY A 272 -28.25 -20.74 -27.21
CA GLY A 272 -27.20 -21.06 -28.20
C GLY A 272 -25.76 -20.75 -27.73
N ILE A 273 -25.56 -19.74 -26.89
CA ILE A 273 -24.22 -19.39 -26.34
C ILE A 273 -24.00 -20.06 -24.98
N ILE A 274 -25.02 -20.10 -24.11
CA ILE A 274 -24.90 -20.68 -22.76
C ILE A 274 -24.49 -22.16 -22.76
N ASP A 275 -24.82 -22.89 -23.82
CA ASP A 275 -24.47 -24.31 -24.02
C ASP A 275 -23.32 -24.52 -25.02
N GLN A 276 -22.66 -23.44 -25.43
CA GLN A 276 -21.63 -23.52 -26.45
C GLN A 276 -20.43 -24.35 -25.98
N PRO A 277 -19.96 -25.34 -26.78
CA PRO A 277 -18.80 -26.14 -26.42
C PRO A 277 -17.53 -25.28 -26.41
N GLY A 278 -16.69 -25.50 -25.39
CA GLY A 278 -15.44 -24.75 -25.20
C GLY A 278 -15.55 -23.50 -24.33
N HIS A 279 -16.77 -23.21 -23.84
CA HIS A 279 -17.05 -22.12 -22.89
C HIS A 279 -17.68 -22.65 -21.60
N ALA A 280 -17.40 -21.99 -20.48
CA ALA A 280 -17.79 -22.42 -19.15
C ALA A 280 -19.04 -21.70 -18.61
N HIS A 281 -19.97 -21.30 -19.48
CA HIS A 281 -21.15 -20.50 -19.10
C HIS A 281 -22.07 -21.20 -18.08
N ARG A 282 -22.31 -22.52 -18.24
CA ARG A 282 -23.08 -23.30 -17.25
C ARG A 282 -22.36 -23.42 -15.90
N VAL A 283 -21.03 -23.53 -15.92
CA VAL A 283 -20.21 -23.58 -14.72
C VAL A 283 -20.25 -22.23 -14.02
N LEU A 284 -20.12 -21.14 -14.76
CA LEU A 284 -20.28 -19.77 -14.25
C LEU A 284 -21.65 -19.60 -13.61
N LEU A 285 -22.75 -19.95 -14.30
CA LEU A 285 -24.10 -19.84 -13.75
C LEU A 285 -24.25 -20.64 -12.44
N ARG A 286 -23.75 -21.88 -12.41
CA ARG A 286 -23.73 -22.71 -11.20
C ARG A 286 -22.96 -22.05 -10.07
N THR A 287 -21.80 -21.46 -10.36
CA THR A 287 -20.99 -20.73 -9.38
C THR A 287 -21.74 -19.50 -8.85
N LEU A 288 -22.34 -18.69 -9.72
CA LEU A 288 -23.11 -17.51 -9.33
C LEU A 288 -24.30 -17.89 -8.46
N ALA A 289 -25.08 -18.89 -8.89
CA ALA A 289 -26.21 -19.41 -8.14
C ALA A 289 -25.76 -19.88 -6.75
N ARG A 290 -24.79 -20.78 -6.66
CA ARG A 290 -24.27 -21.27 -5.37
C ARG A 290 -23.72 -20.17 -4.46
N THR A 291 -23.13 -19.14 -5.04
CA THR A 291 -22.57 -18.01 -4.28
C THR A 291 -23.67 -17.14 -3.71
N PHE A 292 -24.63 -16.72 -4.53
CA PHE A 292 -25.66 -15.77 -4.11
C PHE A 292 -26.85 -16.43 -3.40
N THR A 293 -27.05 -17.73 -3.55
CA THR A 293 -28.05 -18.52 -2.81
C THR A 293 -27.46 -19.33 -1.66
N SER A 294 -26.27 -18.96 -1.16
CA SER A 294 -25.69 -19.66 -0.03
C SER A 294 -26.52 -19.43 1.23
N THR A 295 -26.66 -20.47 2.06
CA THR A 295 -27.48 -20.44 3.27
C THR A 295 -27.16 -19.25 4.18
N GLU A 296 -25.87 -18.99 4.40
CA GLU A 296 -25.39 -17.87 5.22
C GLU A 296 -25.85 -16.52 4.69
N ARG A 297 -25.82 -16.32 3.37
CA ARG A 297 -26.27 -15.07 2.74
C ARG A 297 -27.79 -14.91 2.77
N LEU A 298 -28.53 -16.00 2.57
CA LEU A 298 -29.99 -16.00 2.66
C LEU A 298 -30.46 -15.62 4.08
N VAL A 299 -29.83 -16.21 5.10
CA VAL A 299 -30.11 -15.87 6.50
C VAL A 299 -29.80 -14.39 6.75
N ARG A 300 -28.60 -13.93 6.35
CA ARG A 300 -28.17 -12.54 6.55
C ARG A 300 -29.07 -11.52 5.85
N GLY A 301 -29.52 -11.80 4.62
CA GLY A 301 -30.34 -10.90 3.80
C GLY A 301 -31.83 -10.85 4.16
N ARG A 302 -32.30 -11.72 5.05
CA ARG A 302 -33.69 -11.75 5.55
C ARG A 302 -33.89 -10.98 6.86
N ILE A 303 -32.81 -10.57 7.52
CA ILE A 303 -32.84 -9.75 8.73
C ILE A 303 -33.20 -8.30 8.35
N SER A 304 -34.32 -7.78 8.89
CA SER A 304 -34.80 -6.42 8.62
C SER A 304 -33.99 -5.36 9.38
N ARG A 305 -33.67 -4.23 8.74
CA ARG A 305 -32.90 -3.13 9.35
C ARG A 305 -33.59 -1.77 9.20
N ASN A 306 -33.55 -0.99 10.28
CA ASN A 306 -33.77 0.45 10.26
C ASN A 306 -32.41 1.14 10.49
N HIS A 307 -31.95 1.97 9.55
CA HIS A 307 -30.77 2.81 9.76
C HIS A 307 -31.18 4.19 10.27
N PRO A 308 -30.71 4.64 11.45
CA PRO A 308 -30.81 6.04 11.85
C PRO A 308 -29.66 6.88 11.24
N ASP A 309 -29.95 8.14 10.93
CA ASP A 309 -29.00 9.09 10.33
C ASP A 309 -27.84 9.46 11.26
N PRO A 310 -26.63 9.74 10.72
CA PRO A 310 -25.48 10.13 11.51
C PRO A 310 -25.64 11.54 12.11
N LEU A 311 -25.17 11.69 13.36
CA LEU A 311 -25.21 12.96 14.09
C LEU A 311 -24.26 14.01 13.48
N PRO A 312 -24.64 15.30 13.47
CA PRO A 312 -23.80 16.39 12.98
C PRO A 312 -22.58 16.63 13.88
N GLY A 313 -21.45 17.02 13.27
CA GLY A 313 -20.18 17.26 13.97
C GLY A 313 -20.15 18.56 14.78
N LEU A 314 -19.52 18.53 15.96
CA LEU A 314 -19.39 19.68 16.87
C LEU A 314 -18.30 20.68 16.42
N SER A 315 -18.64 21.96 16.49
CA SER A 315 -17.74 23.11 16.24
C SER A 315 -16.63 23.23 17.31
N ALA A 316 -15.59 24.03 17.02
CA ALA A 316 -14.46 24.26 17.94
C ALA A 316 -14.91 24.82 19.30
N ASN A 317 -15.88 25.75 19.29
CA ASN A 317 -16.42 26.37 20.50
C ASN A 317 -17.23 25.36 21.33
N GLN A 318 -18.03 24.51 20.68
CA GLN A 318 -18.80 23.46 21.36
C GLN A 318 -17.90 22.42 22.04
N ARG A 319 -16.76 22.08 21.45
CA ARG A 319 -15.77 21.18 22.08
C ARG A 319 -15.12 21.81 23.31
N LEU A 320 -14.85 23.12 23.28
CA LEU A 320 -14.29 23.83 24.43
C LEU A 320 -15.27 23.84 25.61
N SER A 321 -16.53 24.18 25.37
CA SER A 321 -17.57 24.15 26.40
C SER A 321 -17.74 22.75 26.99
N TRP A 322 -17.75 21.71 26.15
CA TRP A 322 -17.82 20.32 26.64
C TRP A 322 -16.59 19.91 27.46
N ARG A 323 -15.39 20.34 27.08
CA ARG A 323 -14.17 20.05 27.84
C ARG A 323 -14.13 20.78 29.17
N LEU A 324 -14.63 22.02 29.24
CA LEU A 324 -14.72 22.79 30.48
C LEU A 324 -15.68 22.10 31.47
N VAL A 325 -16.81 21.59 30.97
CA VAL A 325 -17.78 20.84 31.77
C VAL A 325 -17.25 19.47 32.22
N VAL A 326 -16.55 18.73 31.35
CA VAL A 326 -16.16 17.33 31.66
C VAL A 326 -14.81 17.24 32.36
N VAL A 327 -13.86 18.13 32.07
CA VAL A 327 -12.48 18.04 32.60
C VAL A 327 -12.27 18.89 33.84
N VAL A 328 -12.92 20.06 33.94
CA VAL A 328 -12.69 21.00 35.05
C VAL A 328 -13.68 20.78 36.20
N LEU A 329 -14.95 20.55 35.84
CA LEU A 329 -16.05 20.49 36.81
C LEU A 329 -15.95 19.28 37.77
N PRO A 330 -15.59 18.05 37.32
CA PRO A 330 -15.45 16.90 38.22
C PRO A 330 -14.29 17.00 39.23
N PRO A 331 -13.04 17.35 38.86
CA PRO A 331 -11.97 17.52 39.85
C PRO A 331 -12.21 18.72 40.77
N PHE A 332 -12.86 19.79 40.28
CA PHE A 332 -13.28 20.90 41.13
C PHE A 332 -14.32 20.45 42.17
N ALA A 333 -15.34 19.69 41.76
CA ALA A 333 -16.33 19.11 42.67
C ALA A 333 -15.70 18.15 43.69
N LEU A 334 -14.73 17.33 43.29
CA LEU A 334 -13.99 16.44 44.19
C LEU A 334 -13.11 17.21 45.20
N LEU A 335 -12.44 18.29 44.78
CA LEU A 335 -11.68 19.15 45.69
C LEU A 335 -12.60 19.87 46.68
N LEU A 336 -13.77 20.31 46.23
CA LEU A 336 -14.78 20.97 47.06
C LEU A 336 -15.36 19.99 48.08
N LEU A 337 -15.70 18.77 47.66
CA LEU A 337 -16.13 17.68 48.55
C LEU A 337 -15.03 17.26 49.54
N ALA A 338 -13.77 17.18 49.11
CA ALA A 338 -12.65 16.88 49.99
C ALA A 338 -12.41 17.99 51.03
N GLY A 339 -12.56 19.26 50.62
CA GLY A 339 -12.51 20.42 51.51
C GLY A 339 -13.62 20.40 52.55
N ILE A 340 -14.88 20.18 52.13
CA ILE A 340 -16.04 20.06 53.02
C ILE A 340 -15.84 18.92 54.03
N ARG A 341 -15.39 17.75 53.56
CA ARG A 341 -15.21 16.56 54.40
C ARG A 341 -14.05 16.70 55.38
N TYR A 342 -12.99 17.42 55.02
CA TYR A 342 -11.86 17.69 55.91
C TYR A 342 -12.26 18.64 57.05
N ILE A 343 -13.01 19.70 56.73
CA ILE A 343 -13.55 20.68 57.70
C ILE A 343 -14.51 19.98 58.69
N SER A 344 -15.34 19.04 58.21
CA SER A 344 -16.28 18.32 59.08
C SER A 344 -15.61 17.31 60.02
N THR A 345 -14.39 16.86 59.73
CA THR A 345 -13.69 15.82 60.52
C THR A 345 -12.69 16.35 61.54
N ASN A 346 -12.34 17.63 61.51
CA ASN A 346 -11.34 18.21 62.43
C ASN A 346 -11.80 19.59 62.93
N PRO A 347 -12.69 19.65 63.95
CA PRO A 347 -13.27 20.91 64.43
C PRO A 347 -12.32 21.75 65.31
N SER A 348 -11.18 21.20 65.73
CA SER A 348 -10.41 21.71 66.89
C SER A 348 -8.99 22.21 66.59
N ASN A 349 -8.60 22.41 65.33
CA ASN A 349 -7.31 23.04 65.01
C ASN A 349 -7.50 24.43 64.41
N ASP A 350 -6.82 25.40 65.03
CA ASP A 350 -6.74 26.80 64.63
C ASP A 350 -6.40 26.91 63.13
N PHE A 351 -7.44 27.14 62.34
CA PHE A 351 -7.39 27.06 60.90
C PHE A 351 -6.72 28.35 60.40
N SER A 352 -5.48 28.27 59.92
CA SER A 352 -4.86 29.38 59.18
C SER A 352 -5.58 29.53 57.84
N TYR A 353 -6.67 30.30 57.82
CA TYR A 353 -7.54 30.63 56.68
C TYR A 353 -6.79 31.14 55.43
N ARG A 354 -5.47 31.42 55.52
CA ARG A 354 -4.66 31.96 54.43
C ARG A 354 -4.11 30.95 53.42
N LYS A 355 -3.96 29.65 53.73
CA LYS A 355 -3.22 28.72 52.84
C LYS A 355 -4.07 27.85 51.90
N PHE A 356 -5.24 27.39 52.35
CA PHE A 356 -6.12 26.55 51.53
C PHE A 356 -6.78 27.26 50.33
N PRO A 357 -7.31 28.51 50.46
CA PRO A 357 -7.90 29.19 49.30
C PRO A 357 -6.84 29.53 48.25
N VAL A 358 -5.59 29.80 48.65
CA VAL A 358 -4.48 30.10 47.73
C VAL A 358 -4.08 28.87 46.91
N GLN A 359 -3.98 27.69 47.51
CA GLN A 359 -3.64 26.46 46.78
C GLN A 359 -4.75 26.05 45.80
N ALA A 360 -6.03 26.21 46.17
CA ALA A 360 -7.15 25.98 45.27
C ALA A 360 -7.20 27.01 44.12
N LEU A 361 -6.90 28.29 44.39
CA LEU A 361 -6.79 29.35 43.38
C LEU A 361 -5.63 29.09 42.41
N ILE A 362 -4.48 28.64 42.92
CA ILE A 362 -3.32 28.28 42.09
C ILE A 362 -3.66 27.06 41.22
N ALA A 363 -4.29 26.02 41.77
CA ALA A 363 -4.70 24.85 40.98
C ALA A 363 -5.72 25.22 39.90
N LEU A 364 -6.69 26.09 40.22
CA LEU A 364 -7.67 26.60 39.26
C LEU A 364 -7.02 27.49 38.19
N ALA A 365 -6.09 28.36 38.59
CA ALA A 365 -5.33 29.20 37.68
C ALA A 365 -4.42 28.37 36.75
N VAL A 366 -3.79 27.31 37.26
CA VAL A 366 -3.00 26.36 36.47
C VAL A 366 -3.89 25.55 35.53
N ALA A 367 -5.09 25.16 35.94
CA ALA A 367 -6.07 24.48 35.09
C ALA A 367 -6.61 25.40 33.98
N LEU A 368 -6.92 26.66 34.30
CA LEU A 368 -7.33 27.69 33.34
C LEU A 368 -6.21 28.07 32.37
N ALA A 369 -4.99 28.27 32.88
CA ALA A 369 -3.80 28.50 32.07
C ALA A 369 -3.52 27.28 31.17
N GLY A 370 -3.66 26.06 31.68
CA GLY A 370 -3.59 24.83 30.91
C GLY A 370 -4.63 24.79 29.78
N CYS A 371 -5.89 25.17 30.05
CA CYS A 371 -6.93 25.25 29.03
C CYS A 371 -6.68 26.34 27.98
N LEU A 372 -6.13 27.49 28.40
CA LEU A 372 -5.79 28.61 27.52
C LEU A 372 -4.57 28.32 26.64
N LEU A 373 -3.53 27.66 27.19
CA LEU A 373 -2.36 27.18 26.44
C LEU A 373 -2.74 26.04 25.48
N TRP A 374 -3.78 25.26 25.78
CA TRP A 374 -4.28 24.19 24.89
C TRP A 374 -5.21 24.68 23.77
N ARG A 375 -5.54 25.98 23.77
CA ARG A 375 -6.29 26.65 22.71
C ARG A 375 -5.34 26.75 21.51
N GLY A 376 -5.21 25.66 20.74
CA GLY A 376 -4.19 25.37 19.70
C GLY A 376 -3.90 26.44 18.65
N ALA A 377 -3.49 27.62 19.11
CA ALA A 377 -3.27 28.87 18.41
C ALA A 377 -2.05 29.63 18.98
N SER A 378 -1.45 29.19 20.10
CA SER A 378 -0.18 29.75 20.57
C SER A 378 0.99 29.03 19.91
N THR A 379 1.79 29.77 19.16
CA THR A 379 3.10 29.38 18.59
C THR A 379 4.15 29.06 19.66
N THR A 380 3.85 29.27 20.94
CA THR A 380 4.70 28.91 22.07
C THR A 380 4.36 27.51 22.58
N PHE A 381 5.23 26.55 22.25
CA PHE A 381 5.27 25.21 22.86
C PHE A 381 6.65 24.99 23.47
N LEU A 382 6.71 24.21 24.55
CA LEU A 382 7.97 23.82 25.19
C LEU A 382 8.33 22.41 24.68
N ASP A 383 9.35 22.31 23.83
CA ASP A 383 9.77 21.02 23.29
C ASP A 383 10.60 20.25 24.33
N LEU A 384 9.96 19.26 24.97
CA LEU A 384 10.60 18.35 25.92
C LEU A 384 11.21 17.12 25.25
N THR A 385 11.17 17.03 23.91
CA THR A 385 11.77 15.89 23.21
C THR A 385 13.29 15.99 23.25
N ARG A 386 13.95 14.87 23.53
CA ARG A 386 15.43 14.79 23.60
C ARG A 386 16.12 15.35 22.35
N ASP A 387 15.51 15.12 21.19
CA ASP A 387 16.09 15.41 19.88
C ASP A 387 15.47 16.70 19.26
N GLY A 388 14.70 17.49 20.03
CA GLY A 388 14.09 18.74 19.56
C GLY A 388 13.18 18.55 18.34
N THR A 389 12.40 17.47 18.30
CA THR A 389 11.67 17.04 17.10
C THR A 389 10.47 17.92 16.76
N ASN A 390 10.03 18.79 17.68
CA ASN A 390 8.91 19.70 17.47
C ASN A 390 9.37 21.12 17.14
N SER A 391 10.56 21.53 17.59
CA SER A 391 11.16 22.83 17.29
C SER A 391 11.95 22.85 15.97
N VAL A 392 12.17 24.04 15.40
CA VAL A 392 12.99 24.22 14.20
C VAL A 392 14.47 23.97 14.51
N GLN A 393 15.20 23.31 13.61
CA GLN A 393 16.63 23.08 13.81
C GLN A 393 17.47 24.34 13.58
N PRO A 394 18.57 24.53 14.35
CA PRO A 394 19.51 25.63 14.14
C PRO A 394 20.08 25.69 12.72
N GLU A 395 20.32 24.53 12.10
CA GLU A 395 20.79 24.38 10.72
C GLU A 395 19.82 25.02 9.72
N THR A 396 18.51 24.91 9.94
CA THR A 396 17.48 25.51 9.08
C THR A 396 17.61 27.03 9.03
N HIS A 397 17.97 27.67 10.16
CA HIS A 397 18.21 29.11 10.19
C HIS A 397 19.46 29.53 9.40
N LYS A 398 20.47 28.66 9.28
CA LYS A 398 21.67 28.91 8.44
C LYS A 398 21.36 28.90 6.95
N PHE A 399 20.34 28.16 6.51
CA PHE A 399 19.92 28.12 5.11
C PHE A 399 18.93 29.22 4.72
N LEU A 400 18.37 29.95 5.70
CA LEU A 400 17.38 31.00 5.46
C LEU A 400 17.87 32.48 5.62
N PRO A 401 19.15 32.91 5.43
CA PRO A 401 19.60 34.14 6.09
C PRO A 401 19.45 35.45 5.30
N LYS A 402 18.99 35.49 4.04
CA LYS A 402 18.92 36.78 3.29
C LYS A 402 17.64 37.06 2.49
N SER A 403 16.79 36.06 2.30
CA SER A 403 15.65 36.15 1.37
C SER A 403 14.30 35.82 1.99
N ARG A 404 14.18 35.79 3.33
CA ARG A 404 12.90 35.47 4.01
C ARG A 404 11.73 36.33 3.51
N ASN A 405 11.98 37.61 3.22
CA ASN A 405 10.97 38.53 2.72
C ASN A 405 10.56 38.29 1.26
N ARG A 406 11.30 37.45 0.51
CA ARG A 406 11.02 37.09 -0.89
C ARG A 406 10.32 35.73 -1.02
N ILE A 407 10.21 34.98 0.08
CA ILE A 407 9.60 33.66 0.13
C ILE A 407 8.16 33.80 0.61
N SER A 408 7.22 33.29 -0.18
CA SER A 408 5.86 33.06 0.31
C SER A 408 5.42 31.63 0.05
N LEU A 409 4.65 31.06 0.97
CA LEU A 409 4.28 29.66 0.97
C LEU A 409 2.77 29.52 0.84
N GLN A 410 2.32 28.61 -0.03
CA GLN A 410 0.92 28.22 -0.11
C GLN A 410 0.76 26.72 0.13
N LEU A 411 0.08 26.35 1.21
CA LEU A 411 -0.23 24.96 1.53
C LEU A 411 -1.57 24.59 0.91
N VAL A 412 -1.56 23.65 -0.04
CA VAL A 412 -2.78 23.07 -0.63
C VAL A 412 -3.09 21.78 0.12
N ILE A 413 -4.12 21.78 0.95
CA ILE A 413 -4.44 20.61 1.79
C ILE A 413 -5.95 20.40 1.98
N THR A 414 -6.39 19.14 1.86
CA THR A 414 -7.77 18.71 2.12
C THR A 414 -8.18 19.06 3.56
N PRO A 415 -9.44 19.48 3.81
CA PRO A 415 -9.91 19.80 5.17
C PRO A 415 -9.70 18.66 6.19
N GLN A 416 -9.33 19.00 7.43
CA GLN A 416 -8.96 18.05 8.49
C GLN A 416 -10.01 16.95 8.77
N HIS A 417 -11.30 17.26 8.62
CA HIS A 417 -12.37 16.29 8.86
C HIS A 417 -12.48 15.22 7.76
N SER A 418 -12.00 15.52 6.55
CA SER A 418 -11.96 14.61 5.40
C SER A 418 -10.61 13.90 5.26
N LEU A 419 -9.60 14.27 6.07
CA LEU A 419 -8.30 13.61 6.08
C LEU A 419 -8.34 12.27 6.85
N PRO A 420 -7.61 11.25 6.38
CA PRO A 420 -7.35 10.03 7.15
C PRO A 420 -6.74 10.34 8.51
N ALA A 421 -6.93 9.44 9.49
CA ALA A 421 -6.48 9.65 10.87
C ALA A 421 -4.99 10.04 10.97
N VAL A 422 -4.12 9.36 10.23
CA VAL A 422 -2.66 9.61 10.19
C VAL A 422 -2.29 10.98 9.61
N MET A 423 -3.17 11.63 8.84
CA MET A 423 -2.91 12.92 8.19
C MET A 423 -3.45 14.11 8.97
N LYS A 424 -4.27 13.90 10.00
CA LYS A 424 -4.98 14.99 10.70
C LYS A 424 -4.06 16.01 11.39
N GLN A 425 -2.83 15.61 11.70
CA GLN A 425 -1.83 16.48 12.34
C GLN A 425 -0.92 17.21 11.34
N VAL A 426 -0.90 16.82 10.06
CA VAL A 426 0.03 17.36 9.05
C VAL A 426 -0.13 18.88 8.92
N GLU A 427 -1.37 19.36 8.82
CA GLU A 427 -1.65 20.81 8.72
C GLU A 427 -1.13 21.60 9.91
N SER A 428 -1.39 21.14 11.14
CA SER A 428 -0.95 21.82 12.36
C SER A 428 0.56 21.80 12.50
N THR A 429 1.22 20.69 12.14
CA THR A 429 2.69 20.56 12.21
C THR A 429 3.35 21.50 11.20
N ILE A 430 2.86 21.56 9.96
CA ILE A 430 3.37 22.47 8.92
C ILE A 430 3.19 23.93 9.37
N SER A 431 1.99 24.29 9.83
CA SER A 431 1.69 25.66 10.25
C SER A 431 2.54 26.09 11.44
N SER A 432 2.77 25.20 12.41
CA SER A 432 3.62 25.46 13.58
C SER A 432 5.08 25.69 13.18
N ARG A 433 5.68 24.77 12.40
CA ARG A 433 7.10 24.86 12.00
C ARG A 433 7.36 26.06 11.09
N ILE A 434 6.48 26.33 10.14
CA ILE A 434 6.60 27.49 9.25
C ILE A 434 6.40 28.80 10.02
N GLY A 435 5.50 28.81 11.00
CA GLY A 435 5.29 29.95 11.90
C GLY A 435 6.55 30.27 12.73
N GLU A 436 7.24 29.25 13.25
CA GLU A 436 8.51 29.40 13.98
C GLU A 436 9.65 29.94 13.07
N LEU A 437 9.64 29.58 11.79
CA LEU A 437 10.57 30.15 10.79
C LEU A 437 10.28 31.62 10.44
N GLY A 438 9.10 32.14 10.79
CA GLY A 438 8.66 33.49 10.46
C GLY A 438 8.36 33.70 8.97
N LEU A 439 7.93 32.65 8.25
CA LEU A 439 7.60 32.72 6.83
C LEU A 439 6.07 32.86 6.63
N PRO A 440 5.61 33.68 5.66
CA PRO A 440 4.18 33.86 5.40
C PRO A 440 3.58 32.59 4.76
N LEU A 441 2.58 32.00 5.42
CA LEU A 441 1.87 30.79 4.98
C LEU A 441 0.40 31.10 4.70
N ARG A 442 -0.06 30.79 3.48
CA ARG A 442 -1.49 30.81 3.11
C ARG A 442 -1.99 29.38 2.89
N ILE A 443 -3.11 29.03 3.51
CA ILE A 443 -3.72 27.70 3.33
C ILE A 443 -4.81 27.80 2.25
N LEU A 444 -4.70 26.95 1.22
CA LEU A 444 -5.67 26.82 0.14
C LEU A 444 -6.41 25.49 0.26
N ARG A 445 -7.73 25.52 0.14
CA ARG A 445 -8.58 24.34 0.25
C ARG A 445 -9.06 23.91 -1.13
N PRO A 446 -8.73 22.68 -1.59
CA PRO A 446 -9.07 22.23 -2.94
C PRO A 446 -10.58 22.29 -3.26
N ASN A 447 -11.45 22.12 -2.27
CA ASN A 447 -12.91 22.17 -2.42
C ASN A 447 -13.46 23.59 -2.61
N THR A 448 -12.64 24.61 -2.42
CA THR A 448 -13.01 26.03 -2.61
C THR A 448 -12.44 26.62 -3.89
N LEU A 449 -11.63 25.87 -4.63
CA LEU A 449 -10.97 26.31 -5.86
C LEU A 449 -11.85 26.05 -7.09
N SER A 450 -11.73 26.93 -8.08
CA SER A 450 -12.32 26.74 -9.41
C SER A 450 -11.61 25.65 -10.22
N ASP A 451 -12.28 25.11 -11.23
CA ASP A 451 -11.69 24.09 -12.13
C ASP A 451 -10.45 24.59 -12.89
N LEU A 452 -10.32 25.90 -13.08
CA LEU A 452 -9.15 26.51 -13.73
C LEU A 452 -7.95 26.52 -12.77
N GLU A 453 -8.15 26.93 -11.52
CA GLU A 453 -7.10 26.90 -10.47
C GLU A 453 -6.65 25.47 -10.18
N VAL A 454 -7.58 24.50 -10.14
CA VAL A 454 -7.24 23.08 -9.98
C VAL A 454 -6.39 22.57 -11.16
N ARG A 455 -6.67 23.04 -12.39
CA ARG A 455 -5.84 22.71 -13.56
C ARG A 455 -4.47 23.36 -13.49
N GLU A 456 -4.36 24.61 -13.01
CA GLU A 456 -3.08 25.29 -12.77
C GLU A 456 -2.22 24.53 -11.76
N LEU A 457 -2.81 24.12 -10.63
CA LEU A 457 -2.11 23.33 -9.61
C LEU A 457 -1.58 22.01 -10.18
N LYS A 458 -2.41 21.30 -10.97
CA LYS A 458 -1.99 20.07 -11.67
C LYS A 458 -0.88 20.33 -12.67
N GLY A 459 -0.95 21.43 -13.43
CA GLY A 459 0.09 21.85 -14.37
C GLY A 459 1.43 22.14 -13.69
N GLN A 460 1.40 22.61 -12.43
CA GLN A 460 2.59 22.83 -11.60
C GLN A 460 3.06 21.56 -10.85
N GLY A 461 2.43 20.41 -11.10
CA GLY A 461 2.82 19.14 -10.48
C GLY A 461 2.20 18.85 -9.11
N LEU A 462 1.26 19.69 -8.62
CA LEU A 462 0.44 19.36 -7.45
C LEU A 462 -0.76 18.51 -7.88
N MET A 463 -0.75 17.24 -7.45
CA MET A 463 -1.81 16.29 -7.75
C MET A 463 -2.34 15.64 -6.47
N PRO A 464 -3.63 15.27 -6.42
CA PRO A 464 -4.12 14.44 -5.32
C PRO A 464 -3.45 13.07 -5.38
N PHE A 465 -3.21 12.49 -4.22
CA PHE A 465 -2.67 11.13 -4.10
C PHE A 465 -3.61 10.26 -3.28
N ALA A 466 -3.63 8.98 -3.62
CA ALA A 466 -4.43 7.99 -2.93
C ALA A 466 -3.78 7.57 -1.60
N MET A 467 -4.58 7.47 -0.54
CA MET A 467 -4.19 6.90 0.74
C MET A 467 -5.16 5.81 1.14
N GLU A 468 -4.64 4.61 1.35
CA GLU A 468 -5.41 3.52 1.94
C GLU A 468 -5.60 3.79 3.44
N THR A 469 -6.85 3.75 3.90
CA THR A 469 -7.21 3.84 5.30
C THR A 469 -8.17 2.72 5.64
N VAL A 470 -8.01 2.14 6.81
CA VAL A 470 -9.02 1.20 7.33
C VAL A 470 -10.20 2.02 7.85
N ARG A 471 -11.37 1.83 7.26
CA ARG A 471 -12.63 2.39 7.73
C ARG A 471 -13.61 1.23 7.87
N ASN A 472 -14.15 1.04 9.09
CA ASN A 472 -15.08 -0.04 9.41
C ASN A 472 -14.58 -1.44 8.95
N ASP A 473 -13.33 -1.78 9.27
CA ASP A 473 -12.66 -3.04 8.90
C ASP A 473 -12.57 -3.32 7.38
N SER A 474 -12.60 -2.28 6.55
CA SER A 474 -12.34 -2.33 5.11
C SER A 474 -11.25 -1.33 4.72
N MET A 475 -10.35 -1.71 3.80
CA MET A 475 -9.36 -0.78 3.24
C MET A 475 -10.03 0.10 2.18
N VAL A 476 -10.09 1.40 2.43
CA VAL A 476 -10.68 2.41 1.53
C VAL A 476 -9.58 3.32 1.03
N SER A 477 -9.53 3.60 -0.28
CA SER A 477 -8.52 4.46 -0.89
C SER A 477 -9.04 5.89 -1.04
N LEU A 478 -8.61 6.81 -0.16
CA LEU A 478 -9.03 8.20 -0.18
C LEU A 478 -8.07 9.07 -1.00
N GLN A 479 -8.59 9.84 -1.95
CA GLN A 479 -7.82 10.85 -2.68
C GLN A 479 -7.68 12.11 -1.82
N VAL A 480 -6.44 12.42 -1.42
CA VAL A 480 -6.13 13.58 -0.58
C VAL A 480 -5.19 14.54 -1.31
N TRP A 481 -5.40 15.84 -1.09
CA TRP A 481 -4.44 16.86 -1.45
C TRP A 481 -3.61 17.19 -0.21
N SER A 482 -2.30 17.22 -0.38
CA SER A 482 -1.38 17.76 0.62
C SER A 482 -0.06 18.05 -0.06
N GLY A 483 0.18 19.32 -0.36
CA GLY A 483 1.41 19.77 -1.03
C GLY A 483 1.65 21.26 -0.80
N LEU A 484 2.88 21.70 -1.03
CA LEU A 484 3.32 23.06 -0.71
C LEU A 484 3.87 23.75 -1.96
N ARG A 485 3.34 24.93 -2.29
CA ARG A 485 3.92 25.83 -3.29
C ARG A 485 4.86 26.81 -2.60
N ILE A 486 6.02 27.01 -3.20
CA ILE A 486 7.06 27.89 -2.73
C ILE A 486 7.25 28.96 -3.80
N PHE A 487 6.94 30.19 -3.47
CA PHE A 487 7.13 31.33 -4.34
C PHE A 487 8.40 32.06 -3.95
N TRP A 488 9.30 32.25 -4.92
CA TRP A 488 10.50 33.06 -4.79
C TRP A 488 10.51 34.14 -5.88
N GLY A 489 9.99 35.32 -5.55
CA GLY A 489 9.73 36.35 -6.57
C GLY A 489 8.79 35.82 -7.66
N GLN A 490 9.30 35.63 -8.88
CA GLN A 490 8.55 35.10 -10.03
C GLN A 490 8.70 33.58 -10.23
N HIS A 491 9.61 32.92 -9.50
CA HIS A 491 9.82 31.47 -9.62
C HIS A 491 8.90 30.73 -8.66
N VAL A 492 8.29 29.65 -9.14
CA VAL A 492 7.41 28.78 -8.35
C VAL A 492 7.99 27.38 -8.36
N GLU A 493 8.25 26.85 -7.18
CA GLU A 493 8.60 25.44 -6.97
C GLU A 493 7.56 24.76 -6.09
N VAL A 494 7.50 23.44 -6.20
CA VAL A 494 6.45 22.64 -5.58
C VAL A 494 7.03 21.46 -4.82
N ILE A 495 6.51 21.24 -3.61
CA ILE A 495 6.58 19.96 -2.90
C ILE A 495 5.25 19.24 -3.17
N ASN A 496 5.30 18.24 -4.03
CA ASN A 496 4.13 17.59 -4.61
C ASN A 496 3.28 16.80 -3.60
N ARG A 497 3.92 16.24 -2.56
CA ARG A 497 3.29 15.39 -1.56
C ARG A 497 3.90 15.60 -0.18
N LEU A 498 3.07 16.01 0.76
CA LEU A 498 3.38 16.09 2.19
C LEU A 498 2.43 15.18 2.97
N ASP A 499 2.91 14.01 3.35
CA ASP A 499 2.22 13.04 4.20
C ASP A 499 2.86 12.94 5.59
N HIS A 500 2.32 12.05 6.44
CA HIS A 500 2.79 11.85 7.81
C HIS A 500 4.29 11.47 7.91
N ARG A 501 4.92 10.94 6.85
CA ARG A 501 6.35 10.61 6.86
C ARG A 501 7.20 11.77 6.33
N SER A 502 6.76 12.41 5.25
CA SER A 502 7.51 13.51 4.63
C SER A 502 7.41 14.83 5.41
N VAL A 503 6.38 15.02 6.23
CA VAL A 503 6.26 16.20 7.11
C VAL A 503 7.39 16.28 8.14
N ASP A 504 7.97 15.14 8.55
CA ASP A 504 9.14 15.11 9.42
C ASP A 504 10.33 15.83 8.78
N HIS A 505 10.47 15.68 7.45
CA HIS A 505 11.53 16.29 6.63
C HIS A 505 11.13 17.64 6.02
N LEU A 506 10.09 18.31 6.53
CA LEU A 506 9.63 19.59 5.98
C LEU A 506 10.76 20.61 5.81
N GLU A 507 11.65 20.72 6.80
CA GLU A 507 12.77 21.67 6.79
C GLU A 507 13.79 21.34 5.69
N PHE A 508 14.10 20.05 5.51
CA PHE A 508 14.95 19.58 4.42
C PHE A 508 14.30 19.83 3.04
N LEU A 509 13.02 19.48 2.89
CA LEU A 509 12.29 19.67 1.63
C LEU A 509 12.18 21.14 1.26
N LEU A 510 12.01 22.04 2.23
CA LEU A 510 12.06 23.48 2.01
C LEU A 510 13.46 23.94 1.59
N ALA A 511 14.49 23.54 2.33
CA ALA A 511 15.86 23.96 2.07
C ALA A 511 16.37 23.48 0.70
N THR A 512 16.07 22.25 0.31
CA THR A 512 16.45 21.69 -1.00
C THR A 512 15.71 22.34 -2.16
N ARG A 513 14.45 22.73 -2.00
CA ARG A 513 13.71 23.48 -3.04
C ARG A 513 14.27 24.88 -3.22
N ILE A 514 14.64 25.55 -2.13
CA ILE A 514 15.32 26.84 -2.19
C ILE A 514 16.68 26.68 -2.88
N TRP A 515 17.47 25.68 -2.48
CA TRP A 515 18.76 25.36 -3.11
C TRP A 515 18.62 25.09 -4.61
N LYS A 516 17.57 24.38 -5.04
CA LYS A 516 17.28 24.15 -6.46
C LYS A 516 16.97 25.45 -7.21
N ILE A 517 16.20 26.37 -6.61
CA ILE A 517 15.91 27.69 -7.21
C ILE A 517 17.19 28.50 -7.39
N GLU A 518 18.07 28.50 -6.39
CA GLU A 518 19.32 29.25 -6.40
C GLU A 518 20.33 28.70 -7.42
N ASN A 519 20.47 27.38 -7.50
CA ASN A 519 21.43 26.72 -8.41
C ASN A 519 20.86 26.40 -9.80
N ARG A 520 19.55 26.59 -10.02
CA ARG A 520 18.81 26.32 -11.27
C ARG A 520 18.93 24.90 -11.82
N GLN A 521 19.30 23.94 -10.99
CA GLN A 521 19.46 22.54 -11.38
C GLN A 521 18.98 21.63 -10.25
N ALA A 522 18.21 20.59 -10.58
CA ALA A 522 17.90 19.53 -9.64
C ALA A 522 19.03 18.50 -9.63
N PRO A 523 19.34 17.88 -8.47
CA PRO A 523 20.37 16.87 -8.45
C PRO A 523 19.95 15.64 -9.25
N SER A 524 20.85 15.15 -10.09
CA SER A 524 20.65 14.02 -10.99
C SER A 524 21.18 12.74 -10.35
N VAL A 525 20.31 11.74 -10.25
CA VAL A 525 20.61 10.43 -9.67
C VAL A 525 20.42 9.36 -10.73
N ALA A 526 21.53 8.79 -11.18
CA ALA A 526 21.53 7.63 -12.06
C ALA A 526 21.21 6.37 -11.25
N VAL A 527 20.23 5.58 -11.69
CA VAL A 527 19.83 4.33 -11.02
C VAL A 527 19.99 3.16 -11.96
N LEU A 528 20.84 2.22 -11.57
CA LEU A 528 21.03 0.93 -12.20
C LEU A 528 20.33 -0.14 -11.35
N GLY A 529 19.32 -0.81 -11.89
CA GLY A 529 18.57 -1.83 -11.18
C GLY A 529 18.10 -2.92 -12.13
N GLU A 530 18.41 -4.17 -11.81
CA GLU A 530 18.00 -5.31 -12.62
C GLU A 530 16.70 -5.94 -12.09
N SER A 531 15.65 -5.93 -12.93
CA SER A 531 14.43 -6.68 -12.65
C SER A 531 14.74 -8.19 -12.56
N PRO A 532 14.28 -8.89 -11.51
CA PRO A 532 14.44 -10.33 -11.42
C PRO A 532 13.82 -11.01 -12.63
N ARG A 533 14.61 -11.84 -13.31
CA ARG A 533 14.14 -12.71 -14.37
C ARG A 533 13.84 -14.08 -13.78
N LEU A 534 12.68 -14.64 -14.13
CA LEU A 534 12.42 -16.07 -13.91
C LEU A 534 13.52 -16.88 -14.59
N SER A 535 14.11 -17.86 -13.89
CA SER A 535 15.04 -18.78 -14.53
C SER A 535 14.33 -19.55 -15.65
N PRO A 536 15.04 -20.04 -16.69
CA PRO A 536 14.43 -20.88 -17.72
C PRO A 536 13.69 -22.10 -17.15
N ALA A 537 14.19 -22.68 -16.05
CA ALA A 537 13.55 -23.80 -15.35
C ALA A 537 12.28 -23.40 -14.60
N GLU A 538 12.25 -22.24 -13.94
CA GLU A 538 11.04 -21.70 -13.30
C GLU A 538 10.03 -21.23 -14.35
N ALA A 539 10.46 -20.51 -15.39
CA ALA A 539 9.63 -20.14 -16.53
C ALA A 539 9.02 -21.40 -17.19
N TYR A 540 9.80 -22.47 -17.33
CA TYR A 540 9.33 -23.73 -17.92
C TYR A 540 8.38 -24.51 -17.00
N THR A 541 8.74 -24.72 -15.74
CA THR A 541 7.94 -25.52 -14.81
C THR A 541 6.69 -24.77 -14.33
N ASP A 542 6.83 -23.47 -14.02
CA ASP A 542 5.77 -22.69 -13.42
C ASP A 542 4.87 -22.02 -14.45
N TYR A 543 5.33 -21.85 -15.69
CA TYR A 543 4.54 -21.23 -16.75
C TYR A 543 4.37 -22.14 -17.97
N TYR A 544 5.43 -22.55 -18.67
CA TYR A 544 5.28 -23.30 -19.93
C TYR A 544 4.61 -24.67 -19.77
N GLN A 545 4.95 -25.48 -18.76
CA GLN A 545 4.28 -26.75 -18.45
C GLN A 545 2.79 -26.55 -18.12
N LYS A 546 2.44 -25.39 -17.55
CA LYS A 546 1.07 -25.02 -17.23
C LYS A 546 0.37 -24.27 -18.38
N ARG A 547 1.01 -24.18 -19.57
CA ARG A 547 0.57 -23.41 -20.74
C ARG A 547 0.28 -21.93 -20.42
N LEU A 548 0.98 -21.37 -19.44
CA LEU A 548 0.94 -19.96 -19.06
C LEU A 548 2.12 -19.22 -19.71
N ILE A 549 1.96 -17.91 -19.91
CA ILE A 549 3.05 -17.03 -20.35
C ILE A 549 3.74 -16.49 -19.09
N PRO A 550 5.06 -16.63 -18.95
CA PRO A 550 5.77 -16.05 -17.81
C PRO A 550 5.60 -14.52 -17.78
N PRO A 551 5.33 -13.91 -16.61
CA PRO A 551 5.19 -12.47 -16.50
C PRO A 551 6.48 -11.80 -16.96
N LYS A 552 6.35 -10.74 -17.76
CA LYS A 552 7.48 -9.86 -18.08
C LYS A 552 7.94 -9.24 -16.77
N GLY A 553 9.26 -9.27 -16.51
CA GLY A 553 9.84 -8.79 -15.26
C GLY A 553 9.32 -7.39 -14.92
N TYR A 554 8.79 -7.22 -13.72
CA TYR A 554 8.40 -5.92 -13.20
C TYR A 554 9.60 -5.29 -12.49
N ASP A 555 9.65 -3.97 -12.48
CA ASP A 555 10.67 -3.25 -11.74
C ASP A 555 10.41 -3.33 -10.24
N VAL A 556 11.23 -4.13 -9.55
CA VAL A 556 11.11 -4.37 -8.10
C VAL A 556 11.61 -3.21 -7.24
N PHE A 557 12.18 -2.15 -7.83
CA PHE A 557 12.71 -0.98 -7.12
C PHE A 557 11.99 0.32 -7.53
N SER A 558 10.79 0.21 -8.12
CA SER A 558 10.00 1.37 -8.53
C SER A 558 9.66 2.28 -7.34
N ASP A 559 9.33 1.69 -6.19
CA ASP A 559 8.97 2.41 -4.96
C ASP A 559 10.13 3.28 -4.45
N ALA A 560 11.37 2.78 -4.56
CA ALA A 560 12.58 3.51 -4.19
C ALA A 560 12.82 4.70 -5.12
N LYS A 561 12.65 4.51 -6.43
CA LYS A 561 12.75 5.60 -7.42
C LYS A 561 11.68 6.65 -7.22
N ASP A 562 10.45 6.24 -6.95
CA ASP A 562 9.33 7.17 -6.69
C ASP A 562 9.48 7.90 -5.35
N LEU A 563 10.11 7.27 -4.34
CA LEU A 563 10.52 7.96 -3.12
C LEU A 563 11.51 9.09 -3.44
N LEU A 564 12.58 8.80 -4.19
CA LEU A 564 13.58 9.82 -4.54
C LEU A 564 12.98 10.96 -5.40
N ARG A 565 12.13 10.65 -6.38
CA ARG A 565 11.42 11.68 -7.16
C ARG A 565 10.59 12.61 -6.27
N ARG A 566 9.89 12.07 -5.27
CA ARG A 566 9.11 12.86 -4.30
C ARG A 566 9.98 13.82 -3.49
N TYR A 567 11.23 13.44 -3.19
CA TYR A 567 12.19 14.31 -2.51
C TYR A 567 12.91 15.28 -3.45
N GLY A 568 12.62 15.25 -4.75
CA GLY A 568 13.09 16.26 -5.70
C GLY A 568 14.30 15.91 -6.52
N TYR A 569 14.73 14.65 -6.49
CA TYR A 569 15.83 14.17 -7.32
C TYR A 569 15.33 13.87 -8.73
N GLU A 570 16.13 14.21 -9.74
CA GLU A 570 15.92 13.77 -11.11
C GLU A 570 16.49 12.36 -11.27
N ILE A 571 15.61 11.39 -11.53
CA ILE A 571 15.99 9.98 -11.61
C ILE A 571 16.19 9.57 -13.06
N VAL A 572 17.43 9.23 -13.42
CA VAL A 572 17.79 8.66 -14.73
C VAL A 572 18.00 7.17 -14.58
N GLN A 573 17.10 6.37 -15.17
CA GLN A 573 17.25 4.91 -15.14
C GLN A 573 18.22 4.47 -16.24
N ILE A 574 19.24 3.71 -15.86
CA ILE A 574 20.18 3.10 -16.80
C ILE A 574 19.68 1.71 -17.18
N ASP A 575 19.66 1.39 -18.48
CA ASP A 575 19.38 0.03 -18.95
C ASP A 575 20.56 -0.90 -18.62
N PRO A 576 20.39 -1.95 -17.82
CA PRO A 576 21.46 -2.89 -17.52
C PRO A 576 22.05 -3.63 -18.74
N ARG A 577 21.32 -3.69 -19.87
CA ARG A 577 21.78 -4.38 -21.10
C ARG A 577 22.68 -3.55 -21.99
N ASP A 578 22.52 -2.23 -21.93
CA ASP A 578 23.33 -1.25 -22.64
C ASP A 578 23.57 -0.07 -21.69
N PRO A 579 24.34 -0.30 -20.63
CA PRO A 579 24.47 0.69 -19.58
C PRO A 579 25.26 1.87 -20.14
N LYS A 580 24.64 3.05 -20.08
CA LYS A 580 25.23 4.33 -20.48
C LYS A 580 24.96 5.34 -19.40
N LEU A 581 26.01 5.90 -18.83
CA LEU A 581 25.87 6.98 -17.86
C LEU A 581 25.43 8.25 -18.60
N PRO A 582 24.41 8.98 -18.11
CA PRO A 582 24.09 10.30 -18.67
C PRO A 582 25.28 11.25 -18.51
N GLY A 583 25.36 12.27 -19.38
CA GLY A 583 26.51 13.19 -19.42
C GLY A 583 26.80 13.94 -18.11
N HIS A 584 25.80 14.06 -17.22
CA HIS A 584 25.97 14.60 -15.87
C HIS A 584 25.09 13.82 -14.87
N SER A 585 25.73 13.27 -13.83
CA SER A 585 25.09 12.51 -12.74
C SER A 585 25.83 12.80 -11.43
N ASP A 586 25.12 13.29 -10.42
CA ASP A 586 25.72 13.61 -9.10
C ASP A 586 25.95 12.34 -8.27
N LEU A 587 25.09 11.33 -8.47
CA LEU A 587 25.11 10.09 -7.71
C LEU A 587 24.72 8.89 -8.59
N LEU A 588 25.44 7.77 -8.44
CA LEU A 588 25.08 6.49 -9.04
C LEU A 588 24.56 5.52 -7.97
N ILE A 589 23.33 5.05 -8.10
CA ILE A 589 22.75 4.03 -7.22
C ILE A 589 22.65 2.72 -7.99
N TRP A 590 23.18 1.63 -7.42
CA TRP A 590 23.08 0.30 -7.99
C TRP A 590 22.39 -0.67 -7.04
N PHE A 591 21.17 -1.08 -7.39
CA PHE A 591 20.43 -2.11 -6.70
C PHE A 591 20.69 -3.48 -7.33
N GLN A 592 21.34 -4.36 -6.57
CA GLN A 592 21.64 -5.76 -6.90
C GLN A 592 22.37 -5.94 -8.24
N PRO A 593 23.71 -5.78 -8.30
CA PRO A 593 24.52 -6.17 -9.45
C PRO A 593 24.42 -7.68 -9.66
N ARG A 594 23.73 -8.15 -10.70
CA ARG A 594 23.61 -9.59 -10.99
C ARG A 594 24.70 -10.03 -11.97
N ARG A 595 24.57 -11.24 -12.48
CA ARG A 595 25.51 -11.84 -13.43
C ARG A 595 25.63 -11.01 -14.72
N ASP A 596 26.84 -10.99 -15.27
CA ASP A 596 27.22 -10.27 -16.49
C ASP A 596 27.28 -8.74 -16.31
N ALA A 597 27.46 -8.27 -15.07
CA ALA A 597 27.49 -6.85 -14.69
C ALA A 597 28.77 -6.09 -15.11
N SER A 598 29.67 -6.67 -15.91
CA SER A 598 30.99 -6.08 -16.15
C SER A 598 30.98 -4.72 -16.85
N GLN A 599 30.03 -4.48 -17.75
CA GLN A 599 29.85 -3.14 -18.34
C GLN A 599 29.41 -2.12 -17.28
N GLY A 600 28.46 -2.50 -16.41
CA GLY A 600 28.05 -1.68 -15.27
C GLY A 600 29.19 -1.42 -14.28
N ILE A 601 30.05 -2.42 -14.03
CA ILE A 601 31.25 -2.27 -13.17
C ILE A 601 32.23 -1.28 -13.79
N SER A 602 32.43 -1.33 -15.13
CA SER A 602 33.31 -0.39 -15.82
C SER A 602 32.80 1.05 -15.66
N ILE A 603 31.51 1.29 -15.88
CA ILE A 603 30.86 2.61 -15.71
C ILE A 603 30.92 3.09 -14.26
N LEU A 604 30.63 2.21 -13.29
CA LEU A 604 30.77 2.53 -11.87
C LEU A 604 32.21 2.93 -11.54
N SER A 605 33.18 2.16 -12.02
CA SER A 605 34.59 2.40 -11.73
C SER A 605 35.11 3.69 -12.36
N GLU A 606 34.68 4.02 -13.57
CA GLU A 606 35.00 5.29 -14.23
C GLU A 606 34.35 6.47 -13.52
N HIS A 607 33.10 6.33 -13.06
CA HIS A 607 32.40 7.33 -12.28
C HIS A 607 33.11 7.61 -10.95
N LEU A 608 33.50 6.56 -10.22
CA LEU A 608 34.25 6.68 -8.97
C LEU A 608 35.68 7.19 -9.19
N ALA A 609 36.36 6.81 -10.28
CA ALA A 609 37.70 7.30 -10.58
C ALA A 609 37.71 8.83 -10.83
N LYS A 610 36.62 9.40 -11.34
CA LYS A 610 36.42 10.85 -11.56
C LYS A 610 35.93 11.60 -10.31
N GLY A 611 36.07 11.04 -9.11
CA GLY A 611 35.58 11.65 -7.87
C GLY A 611 34.07 11.53 -7.65
N GLY A 612 33.37 10.75 -8.47
CA GLY A 612 31.93 10.54 -8.33
C GLY A 612 31.56 9.77 -7.07
N LYS A 613 30.28 9.83 -6.71
CA LYS A 613 29.73 9.12 -5.54
C LYS A 613 28.81 8.00 -5.95
N ALA A 614 28.80 6.91 -5.19
CA ALA A 614 27.94 5.75 -5.46
C ALA A 614 27.33 5.11 -4.21
N ILE A 615 26.12 4.56 -4.35
CA ILE A 615 25.47 3.70 -3.35
C ILE A 615 25.18 2.35 -3.99
N ILE A 616 25.64 1.26 -3.36
CA ILE A 616 25.47 -0.09 -3.89
C ILE A 616 24.83 -0.97 -2.83
N ALA A 617 23.65 -1.50 -3.14
CA ALA A 617 22.99 -2.50 -2.31
C ALA A 617 23.10 -3.87 -2.97
N LEU A 618 23.71 -4.83 -2.29
CA LEU A 618 24.03 -6.14 -2.86
C LEU A 618 23.95 -7.25 -1.82
N GLN A 619 23.51 -8.42 -2.24
CA GLN A 619 23.45 -9.63 -1.42
C GLN A 619 23.72 -10.88 -2.27
N HIS A 620 24.21 -11.94 -1.63
CA HIS A 620 24.54 -13.22 -2.26
C HIS A 620 23.36 -14.19 -2.33
N TYR A 621 22.42 -14.10 -1.40
CA TYR A 621 21.35 -15.08 -1.23
C TYR A 621 19.97 -14.44 -1.15
N ASN A 622 18.98 -15.17 -1.65
CA ASN A 622 17.56 -15.00 -1.31
C ASN A 622 17.08 -16.34 -0.75
N ILE A 623 16.60 -16.40 0.49
CA ILE A 623 16.30 -17.68 1.14
C ILE A 623 14.83 -18.04 0.94
N GLN A 624 14.57 -19.09 0.16
CA GLN A 624 13.22 -19.59 -0.10
C GLN A 624 12.77 -20.58 0.98
N GLN A 625 11.53 -20.43 1.45
CA GLN A 625 10.88 -21.36 2.38
C GLN A 625 10.07 -22.40 1.61
N ARG A 626 10.29 -23.68 1.92
CA ARG A 626 9.63 -24.78 1.21
C ARG A 626 9.17 -25.87 2.18
N GLN A 627 8.04 -26.48 1.88
CA GLN A 627 7.52 -27.65 2.59
C GLN A 627 7.29 -28.79 1.59
N TYR A 628 7.75 -30.00 1.92
CA TYR A 628 7.66 -31.17 1.04
C TYR A 628 7.14 -32.40 1.78
N ARG A 629 6.39 -33.26 1.08
CA ARG A 629 5.89 -34.54 1.62
C ARG A 629 7.00 -35.47 2.12
N GLY A 630 8.14 -35.52 1.42
CA GLY A 630 9.29 -36.36 1.78
C GLY A 630 10.02 -35.95 3.07
N ALA A 631 9.79 -34.72 3.54
CA ALA A 631 10.33 -34.21 4.79
C ALA A 631 9.24 -34.04 5.86
N GLY A 632 8.14 -34.81 5.79
CA GLY A 632 7.04 -34.72 6.77
C GLY A 632 6.33 -33.36 6.81
N PHE A 633 6.43 -32.55 5.75
CA PHE A 633 6.00 -31.14 5.70
C PHE A 633 6.73 -30.19 6.67
N HIS A 634 7.89 -30.58 7.21
CA HIS A 634 8.77 -29.65 7.89
C HIS A 634 9.24 -28.54 6.92
N THR A 635 9.32 -27.31 7.43
CA THR A 635 9.81 -26.17 6.64
C THR A 635 11.32 -26.29 6.48
N VAL A 636 11.77 -26.36 5.22
CA VAL A 636 13.17 -26.32 4.84
C VAL A 636 13.49 -24.99 4.17
N TYR A 637 14.74 -24.55 4.31
CA TYR A 637 15.20 -23.25 3.84
C TYR A 637 16.28 -23.43 2.77
N TRP A 638 16.10 -22.82 1.61
CA TRP A 638 17.07 -22.90 0.52
C TRP A 638 17.63 -21.52 0.18
N PRO A 639 18.92 -21.28 0.44
CA PRO A 639 19.62 -20.09 -0.04
C PRO A 639 19.73 -20.15 -1.56
N GLN A 640 18.88 -19.40 -2.26
CA GLN A 640 18.96 -19.22 -3.71
C GLN A 640 20.06 -18.21 -4.03
N PRO A 641 21.15 -18.61 -4.70
CA PRO A 641 22.22 -17.68 -5.07
C PRO A 641 21.72 -16.60 -6.03
N GLN A 642 22.16 -15.35 -5.81
CA GLN A 642 21.85 -14.20 -6.68
C GLN A 642 22.93 -13.93 -7.74
N PHE A 643 24.06 -14.66 -7.69
CA PHE A 643 25.19 -14.56 -8.63
C PHE A 643 25.61 -13.11 -8.92
N GLN A 644 26.12 -12.42 -7.90
CA GLN A 644 26.61 -11.04 -8.04
C GLN A 644 28.10 -11.02 -8.41
N ASP A 645 28.46 -10.21 -9.42
CA ASP A 645 29.84 -10.13 -9.94
C ASP A 645 30.67 -8.98 -9.31
N MET A 646 30.06 -8.15 -8.46
CA MET A 646 30.68 -6.98 -7.84
C MET A 646 31.85 -7.33 -6.92
N ASN A 647 31.85 -8.53 -6.33
CA ASN A 647 32.93 -8.95 -5.42
C ASN A 647 34.32 -8.95 -6.08
N GLN A 648 34.40 -9.13 -7.41
CA GLN A 648 35.68 -9.05 -8.14
C GLN A 648 36.29 -7.64 -8.05
N TYR A 649 35.46 -6.61 -8.25
CA TYR A 649 35.87 -5.22 -8.14
C TYR A 649 36.13 -4.83 -6.68
N LEU A 650 35.27 -5.25 -5.74
CA LEU A 650 35.45 -4.95 -4.32
C LEU A 650 36.80 -5.45 -3.78
N LYS A 651 37.25 -6.64 -4.21
CA LYS A 651 38.55 -7.19 -3.79
C LYS A 651 39.72 -6.33 -4.24
N MET A 652 39.61 -5.65 -5.39
CA MET A 652 40.66 -4.72 -5.86
C MET A 652 40.77 -3.45 -5.00
N VAL A 653 39.72 -3.13 -4.24
CA VAL A 653 39.68 -2.00 -3.31
C VAL A 653 39.79 -2.44 -1.84
N GLY A 654 40.24 -3.68 -1.59
CA GLY A 654 40.47 -4.21 -0.24
C GLY A 654 39.21 -4.59 0.53
N ILE A 655 38.08 -4.78 -0.16
CA ILE A 655 36.79 -5.11 0.46
C ILE A 655 36.30 -6.45 -0.08
N GLU A 656 35.80 -7.30 0.81
CA GLU A 656 35.16 -8.55 0.40
C GLU A 656 33.76 -8.65 1.03
N GLN A 657 32.76 -8.95 0.19
CA GLN A 657 31.46 -9.37 0.69
C GLN A 657 31.46 -10.88 0.86
N LYS A 658 31.36 -11.35 2.11
CA LYS A 658 31.45 -12.78 2.44
C LYS A 658 30.24 -13.55 1.89
N GLN A 659 30.52 -14.65 1.18
CA GLN A 659 29.52 -15.52 0.57
C GLN A 659 29.04 -16.60 1.57
N GLU A 660 28.35 -16.16 2.61
CA GLU A 660 27.84 -17.03 3.69
C GLU A 660 26.44 -16.58 4.14
N VAL A 661 25.72 -17.45 4.84
CA VAL A 661 24.45 -17.09 5.48
C VAL A 661 24.76 -16.48 6.85
N LEU A 662 24.52 -15.17 6.98
CA LEU A 662 24.72 -14.44 8.22
C LEU A 662 23.47 -14.55 9.11
N MET A 663 23.68 -14.70 10.41
CA MET A 663 22.63 -14.86 11.40
C MET A 663 22.91 -14.01 12.65
N ASP A 664 21.83 -13.59 13.30
CA ASP A 664 21.89 -12.81 14.53
C ASP A 664 20.75 -13.22 15.49
N ARG A 665 20.96 -13.09 16.80
CA ARG A 665 19.89 -13.26 17.79
C ARG A 665 18.93 -12.07 17.80
N THR A 666 19.40 -10.90 17.39
CA THR A 666 18.55 -9.75 17.07
C THR A 666 17.87 -10.00 15.74
N ARG A 667 16.73 -10.69 15.81
CA ARG A 667 15.90 -11.04 14.65
C ARG A 667 14.53 -10.40 14.73
N SER A 668 13.83 -10.37 13.60
CA SER A 668 12.45 -9.91 13.58
C SER A 668 11.51 -10.80 12.80
N ASN A 669 10.22 -10.55 13.02
CA ASN A 669 9.15 -11.23 12.32
C ASN A 669 9.01 -10.66 10.91
N LEU A 670 8.80 -11.53 9.94
CA LEU A 670 8.47 -11.16 8.57
C LEU A 670 7.50 -12.19 8.00
N ASN A 671 6.51 -11.71 7.24
CA ASN A 671 5.63 -12.57 6.46
C ASN A 671 6.38 -13.00 5.20
N LEU A 672 6.72 -14.28 5.11
CA LEU A 672 7.39 -14.88 3.96
C LEU A 672 6.44 -15.81 3.21
N GLU A 673 6.59 -15.86 1.89
CA GLU A 673 5.83 -16.78 1.04
C GLU A 673 6.45 -18.17 1.09
N THR A 674 5.76 -19.11 1.74
CA THR A 674 6.18 -20.50 1.86
C THR A 674 5.62 -21.32 0.72
N GLN A 675 6.49 -21.93 -0.06
CA GLN A 675 6.09 -22.85 -1.12
C GLN A 675 5.77 -24.23 -0.53
N ILE A 676 4.52 -24.65 -0.64
CA ILE A 676 4.05 -25.94 -0.14
C ILE A 676 3.85 -26.91 -1.31
N ASN A 677 4.62 -28.00 -1.30
CA ASN A 677 4.58 -29.04 -2.33
C ASN A 677 3.78 -30.25 -1.84
N ARG A 678 2.45 -30.10 -1.73
CA ARG A 678 1.50 -31.19 -1.39
C ARG A 678 1.19 -32.11 -2.58
N LEU A 679 1.15 -31.54 -3.79
CA LEU A 679 0.80 -32.21 -5.05
C LEU A 679 1.86 -31.89 -6.13
N ALA A 680 1.68 -32.36 -7.37
CA ALA A 680 2.50 -31.96 -8.52
C ALA A 680 2.42 -30.44 -8.83
N VAL A 681 1.54 -29.71 -8.14
CA VAL A 681 1.37 -28.27 -8.22
C VAL A 681 1.96 -27.63 -6.97
N ARG A 682 2.83 -26.62 -7.16
CA ARG A 682 3.39 -25.78 -6.11
C ARG A 682 2.30 -24.84 -5.58
N GLU A 683 1.97 -24.94 -4.30
CA GLU A 683 1.10 -24.00 -3.58
C GLU A 683 1.95 -22.97 -2.83
N TYR A 684 1.41 -21.79 -2.54
CA TYR A 684 2.11 -20.74 -1.79
C TYR A 684 1.22 -20.23 -0.66
N GLU A 685 1.79 -20.09 0.53
CA GLU A 685 1.10 -19.63 1.73
C GLU A 685 1.98 -18.63 2.50
N ASN A 686 1.43 -17.50 2.91
CA ASN A 686 2.18 -16.52 3.69
C ASN A 686 2.28 -16.98 5.15
N GLN A 687 3.49 -17.07 5.67
CA GLN A 687 3.77 -17.46 7.05
C GLN A 687 4.60 -16.38 7.75
N GLU A 688 4.16 -15.98 8.94
CA GLU A 688 4.94 -15.09 9.80
C GLU A 688 6.04 -15.90 10.48
N VAL A 689 7.30 -15.54 10.22
CA VAL A 689 8.46 -16.25 10.76
C VAL A 689 9.46 -15.30 11.42
N ALA A 690 10.16 -15.81 12.43
CA ALA A 690 11.21 -15.08 13.15
C ALA A 690 12.54 -15.86 13.07
N LEU A 691 13.24 -15.73 11.95
CA LEU A 691 14.44 -16.53 11.66
C LEU A 691 15.74 -15.73 11.91
N PRO A 692 16.83 -16.37 12.35
CA PRO A 692 18.07 -15.66 12.69
C PRO A 692 18.71 -14.86 11.54
N PHE A 693 18.44 -15.24 10.28
CA PHE A 693 18.92 -14.51 9.10
C PHE A 693 18.01 -13.32 8.71
N LEU A 694 16.95 -13.04 9.46
CA LEU A 694 16.15 -11.81 9.36
C LEU A 694 16.67 -10.79 10.38
N ILE A 695 17.85 -10.23 10.09
CA ILE A 695 18.67 -9.50 11.05
C ILE A 695 18.09 -8.11 11.31
N ARG A 696 17.75 -7.82 12.56
CA ARG A 696 17.26 -6.52 13.00
C ARG A 696 18.40 -5.71 13.62
N ALA A 697 18.85 -4.69 12.92
CA ALA A 697 19.81 -3.72 13.46
C ALA A 697 19.07 -2.57 14.17
N VAL A 698 19.45 -2.28 15.41
CA VAL A 698 18.87 -1.19 16.23
C VAL A 698 19.90 -0.08 16.45
N GLY A 699 19.49 1.05 17.04
CA GLY A 699 20.36 2.22 17.22
C GLY A 699 21.71 1.96 17.90
N ALA A 700 21.84 0.93 18.74
CA ALA A 700 23.13 0.56 19.36
C ALA A 700 24.15 -0.09 18.39
N ASN A 701 23.65 -0.55 17.23
CA ASN A 701 24.42 -1.13 16.15
C ASN A 701 24.85 -0.10 15.09
N PHE A 702 24.40 1.14 15.21
CA PHE A 702 24.70 2.21 14.28
C PHE A 702 25.93 3.00 14.72
N SER A 703 26.63 3.61 13.76
CA SER A 703 27.67 4.59 14.06
C SER A 703 27.10 5.75 14.89
N ARG A 704 27.86 6.18 15.91
CA ARG A 704 27.46 7.29 16.80
C ARG A 704 27.75 8.67 16.23
N THR A 705 28.66 8.74 15.27
CA THR A 705 29.19 9.99 14.72
C THR A 705 28.64 10.30 13.33
N ASP A 706 28.15 9.28 12.63
CA ASP A 706 27.78 9.43 11.22
C ASP A 706 26.36 10.00 11.05
N PRO A 707 26.19 11.09 10.27
CA PRO A 707 24.88 11.70 10.06
C PRO A 707 23.91 10.79 9.28
N VAL A 708 24.40 9.84 8.48
CA VAL A 708 23.53 8.95 7.69
C VAL A 708 22.66 8.06 8.58
N VAL A 709 23.20 7.63 9.73
CA VAL A 709 22.52 6.74 10.67
C VAL A 709 22.12 7.45 11.97
N SER A 710 22.41 8.75 12.09
CA SER A 710 21.90 9.59 13.17
C SER A 710 20.39 9.71 13.06
N GLY A 711 19.66 9.55 14.16
CA GLY A 711 18.20 9.62 14.16
C GLY A 711 17.49 8.52 13.34
N LEU A 712 18.23 7.51 12.86
CA LEU A 712 17.68 6.42 12.07
C LEU A 712 16.92 5.43 12.97
N GLY A 713 15.74 5.00 12.51
CA GLY A 713 14.97 3.93 13.14
C GLY A 713 15.60 2.56 12.87
N ASP A 714 15.02 1.51 13.46
CA ASP A 714 15.49 0.16 13.24
C ASP A 714 15.49 -0.23 11.75
N GLN A 715 16.44 -1.09 11.36
CA GLN A 715 16.61 -1.58 10.00
C GLN A 715 16.51 -3.12 9.99
N LEU A 716 15.85 -3.68 8.98
CA LEU A 716 15.75 -5.12 8.76
C LEU A 716 16.60 -5.54 7.55
N PHE A 717 17.71 -6.20 7.83
CA PHE A 717 18.55 -6.85 6.83
C PHE A 717 18.02 -8.25 6.57
N ILE A 718 17.16 -8.37 5.56
CA ILE A 718 16.58 -9.65 5.13
C ILE A 718 17.68 -10.46 4.45
N TRP A 719 18.08 -11.59 5.06
CA TRP A 719 19.20 -12.45 4.65
C TRP A 719 20.44 -11.67 4.20
N GLY A 720 20.76 -10.62 4.97
CA GLY A 720 21.86 -9.72 4.66
C GLY A 720 23.23 -10.38 4.74
N ASN A 721 24.19 -9.82 4.00
CA ASN A 721 25.58 -10.26 3.99
C ASN A 721 26.48 -9.23 4.68
N ARG A 722 27.54 -9.72 5.33
CA ARG A 722 28.55 -8.84 5.93
C ARG A 722 29.69 -8.53 4.97
N PHE A 723 30.35 -7.41 5.24
CA PHE A 723 31.61 -7.02 4.59
C PHE A 723 32.79 -7.32 5.52
N SER A 724 33.90 -7.75 4.93
CA SER A 724 35.20 -7.79 5.58
C SER A 724 36.15 -6.85 4.85
N VAL A 725 36.91 -6.08 5.61
CA VAL A 725 37.98 -5.23 5.09
C VAL A 725 39.29 -6.00 5.24
N ASP A 726 40.04 -6.16 4.16
CA ASP A 726 41.35 -6.78 4.18
C ASP A 726 42.42 -5.71 4.39
N ALA A 727 43.06 -5.73 5.56
CA ALA A 727 44.09 -4.76 5.93
C ALA A 727 45.36 -4.87 5.08
N ASN A 728 45.54 -5.96 4.32
CA ASN A 728 46.75 -6.21 3.51
C ASN A 728 46.63 -5.74 2.06
N THR A 729 45.41 -5.50 1.54
CA THR A 729 45.17 -5.06 0.14
C THR A 729 44.80 -3.58 0.02
N THR A 730 44.39 -2.91 1.09
CA THR A 730 44.32 -1.45 1.12
C THR A 730 45.75 -0.90 1.01
N VAL A 731 46.06 -0.18 -0.07
CA VAL A 731 47.31 0.60 -0.11
C VAL A 731 47.27 1.58 1.06
N PRO A 732 48.16 1.45 2.06
CA PRO A 732 48.13 2.28 3.26
C PRO A 732 48.15 3.77 2.86
N GLY A 733 47.08 4.50 3.17
CA GLY A 733 46.99 5.95 2.95
C GLY A 733 46.06 6.44 1.83
N THR A 734 45.43 5.57 1.03
CA THR A 734 44.59 6.00 -0.11
C THR A 734 43.08 5.85 0.07
N MET A 735 42.62 4.99 0.99
CA MET A 735 41.20 4.74 1.24
C MET A 735 40.88 4.64 2.75
N THR A 736 39.75 5.19 3.15
CA THR A 736 39.18 5.10 4.51
C THR A 736 37.88 4.30 4.48
N VAL A 737 37.70 3.39 5.44
CA VAL A 737 36.48 2.57 5.56
C VAL A 737 35.83 2.78 6.92
N ASP A 738 34.63 3.34 6.92
CA ASP A 738 33.82 3.60 8.11
C ASP A 738 32.63 2.64 8.17
N THR A 739 32.44 1.96 9.31
CA THR A 739 31.27 1.10 9.50
C THR A 739 30.05 1.94 9.92
N LEU A 740 29.00 1.93 9.11
CA LEU A 740 27.76 2.66 9.35
C LEU A 740 26.79 1.86 10.21
N ILE A 741 26.60 0.58 9.87
CA ILE A 741 25.69 -0.34 10.55
C ILE A 741 26.40 -1.68 10.74
N SER A 742 26.33 -2.24 11.93
CA SER A 742 26.84 -3.59 12.23
C SER A 742 25.73 -4.55 12.66
N THR A 743 26.05 -5.84 12.75
CA THR A 743 25.26 -6.81 13.52
C THR A 743 25.38 -6.52 15.02
N SER A 744 24.67 -7.29 15.84
CA SER A 744 24.92 -7.37 17.28
C SER A 744 26.19 -8.17 17.59
N GLU A 745 26.58 -8.19 18.86
CA GLU A 745 27.72 -8.98 19.36
C GLU A 745 27.47 -10.49 19.35
N VAL A 746 26.20 -10.90 19.18
CA VAL A 746 25.77 -12.30 19.19
C VAL A 746 25.40 -12.80 17.79
N ALA A 747 26.13 -12.33 16.78
CA ALA A 747 26.02 -12.78 15.40
C ALA A 747 26.93 -13.99 15.10
N TRP A 748 26.53 -14.81 14.13
CA TRP A 748 27.30 -15.94 13.62
C TRP A 748 27.04 -16.13 12.13
N SER A 749 27.82 -16.97 11.47
CA SER A 749 27.63 -17.26 10.06
C SER A 749 27.70 -18.76 9.76
N TYR A 750 27.16 -19.13 8.61
CA TYR A 750 27.22 -20.48 8.06
C TYR A 750 27.67 -20.46 6.60
N HIS A 751 28.78 -21.15 6.32
CA HIS A 751 29.33 -21.27 4.97
C HIS A 751 28.57 -22.32 4.15
N TRP A 752 27.48 -21.89 3.52
CA TRP A 752 26.62 -22.73 2.71
C TRP A 752 27.32 -23.18 1.42
N LYS A 753 27.34 -24.49 1.15
CA LYS A 753 27.96 -25.10 -0.03
C LYS A 753 26.96 -25.76 -1.00
N GLY A 754 25.66 -25.62 -0.75
CA GLY A 754 24.59 -26.28 -1.50
C GLY A 754 23.59 -26.99 -0.60
N GLY A 755 22.40 -27.29 -1.13
CA GLY A 755 21.33 -27.99 -0.40
C GLY A 755 20.52 -27.12 0.55
N TRP A 756 19.75 -27.76 1.43
CA TRP A 756 18.92 -27.11 2.45
C TRP A 756 19.78 -26.65 3.63
N LEU A 757 19.36 -25.60 4.34
CA LEU A 757 19.96 -25.23 5.62
C LEU A 757 19.66 -26.32 6.67
N PRO A 758 20.68 -26.88 7.32
CA PRO A 758 20.49 -27.80 8.45
C PRO A 758 19.86 -27.07 9.66
N GLU A 759 19.14 -27.79 10.52
CA GLU A 759 18.43 -27.16 11.66
C GLU A 759 19.38 -26.68 12.78
N ASP A 760 20.49 -27.40 12.96
CA ASP A 760 21.52 -27.12 13.96
C ASP A 760 22.17 -25.75 13.78
N ILE A 761 22.22 -25.21 12.56
CA ILE A 761 22.87 -23.91 12.29
C ILE A 761 22.10 -22.72 12.88
N PHE A 762 20.82 -22.90 13.23
CA PHE A 762 20.02 -21.86 13.88
C PHE A 762 20.44 -21.64 15.34
N HIS A 763 21.31 -22.51 15.86
CA HIS A 763 21.98 -22.37 17.14
C HIS A 763 23.48 -22.11 16.91
N PRO A 764 24.03 -20.98 17.38
CA PRO A 764 25.42 -20.65 17.10
C PRO A 764 26.38 -21.59 17.82
N ALA A 765 27.31 -22.20 17.06
CA ALA A 765 28.47 -22.89 17.63
C ALA A 765 29.57 -21.89 18.07
N GLN A 766 29.77 -20.82 17.30
CA GLN A 766 30.74 -19.76 17.57
C GLN A 766 30.15 -18.40 17.22
N LEU A 767 30.40 -17.40 18.06
CA LEU A 767 30.00 -16.01 17.82
C LEU A 767 31.12 -15.24 17.14
N LEU A 768 30.75 -14.40 16.16
CA LEU A 768 31.66 -13.56 15.38
C LEU A 768 31.82 -12.15 15.96
N GLY A 769 31.04 -11.79 16.99
CA GLY A 769 30.95 -10.40 17.44
C GLY A 769 30.25 -9.50 16.42
N ARG A 770 30.50 -8.19 16.50
CA ARG A 770 29.90 -7.21 15.58
C ARG A 770 30.53 -7.32 14.20
N GLN A 771 29.70 -7.52 13.18
CA GLN A 771 30.10 -7.65 11.79
C GLN A 771 29.51 -6.50 10.96
N PRO A 772 30.27 -5.87 10.04
CA PRO A 772 29.78 -4.75 9.23
C PRO A 772 28.68 -5.19 8.25
N LEU A 773 27.50 -4.57 8.33
CA LEU A 773 26.37 -4.74 7.40
C LEU A 773 26.27 -3.61 6.37
N ALA A 774 26.70 -2.41 6.74
CA ALA A 774 26.83 -1.28 5.83
C ALA A 774 28.11 -0.50 6.14
N ILE A 775 28.86 -0.13 5.10
CA ILE A 775 30.13 0.59 5.21
C ILE A 775 30.19 1.76 4.22
N ARG A 776 30.87 2.84 4.60
CA ARG A 776 31.28 3.93 3.70
C ARG A 776 32.75 3.76 3.37
N VAL A 777 33.10 3.93 2.10
CA VAL A 777 34.47 3.84 1.58
C VAL A 777 34.76 5.16 0.89
N SER A 778 35.79 5.88 1.35
CA SER A 778 36.18 7.16 0.74
C SER A 778 37.65 7.10 0.31
N GLY A 779 38.00 7.70 -0.83
CA GLY A 779 39.38 7.68 -1.32
C GLY A 779 39.48 7.67 -2.84
N THR A 780 40.58 7.09 -3.35
CA THR A 780 40.86 7.01 -4.79
C THR A 780 40.47 5.64 -5.35
N PHE A 781 39.48 5.57 -6.23
CA PHE A 781 39.03 4.31 -6.82
C PHE A 781 39.69 4.01 -8.17
N PRO A 782 40.05 2.75 -8.44
CA PRO A 782 40.62 2.37 -9.73
C PRO A 782 39.52 2.26 -10.81
N ALA A 783 39.74 2.91 -11.95
CA ALA A 783 38.98 2.60 -13.15
C ALA A 783 39.36 1.18 -13.63
N VAL A 784 38.37 0.40 -14.10
CA VAL A 784 38.59 -0.96 -14.60
C VAL A 784 37.96 -1.17 -15.97
N ARG A 785 38.60 -2.03 -16.77
CA ARG A 785 38.10 -2.51 -18.07
C ARG A 785 38.29 -4.01 -18.18
N ARG A 786 37.57 -4.66 -19.10
CA ARG A 786 37.86 -6.06 -19.44
C ARG A 786 39.05 -6.15 -20.39
N ASP A 787 39.93 -7.12 -20.15
CA ASP A 787 40.93 -7.56 -21.12
C ASP A 787 40.30 -8.51 -22.17
N THR A 788 41.09 -8.94 -23.14
CA THR A 788 40.68 -9.92 -24.17
C THR A 788 40.30 -11.29 -23.60
N SER A 789 40.69 -11.59 -22.36
CA SER A 789 40.41 -12.84 -21.65
C SER A 789 39.12 -12.77 -20.82
N GLY A 790 38.48 -11.59 -20.75
CA GLY A 790 37.26 -11.35 -19.98
C GLY A 790 37.50 -11.04 -18.49
N VAL A 791 38.75 -10.86 -18.06
CA VAL A 791 39.15 -10.53 -16.69
C VAL A 791 39.13 -9.00 -16.51
N LEU A 792 38.67 -8.53 -15.35
CA LEU A 792 38.74 -7.11 -15.00
C LEU A 792 40.20 -6.73 -14.70
N ILE A 793 40.71 -5.74 -15.43
CA ILE A 793 42.04 -5.17 -15.26
C ILE A 793 41.93 -3.67 -14.98
N ARG A 794 42.88 -3.13 -14.22
CA ARG A 794 42.96 -1.68 -13.93
C ARG A 794 43.24 -0.92 -15.23
N ALA A 795 42.45 0.12 -15.50
CA ALA A 795 42.70 1.06 -16.57
C ALA A 795 43.77 2.09 -16.15
N LEU A 796 44.58 2.55 -17.10
CA LEU A 796 45.53 3.64 -16.90
C LEU A 796 44.75 4.96 -16.99
N GLN A 797 44.16 5.38 -15.87
CA GLN A 797 43.45 6.64 -15.74
C GLN A 797 43.78 7.25 -14.39
N ASP A 798 43.97 8.57 -14.35
CA ASP A 798 44.18 9.29 -13.10
C ASP A 798 42.91 9.22 -12.24
N SER A 799 43.09 8.88 -10.95
CA SER A 799 42.01 8.78 -9.97
C SER A 799 41.98 10.05 -9.12
N ASP A 800 40.84 10.73 -9.10
CA ASP A 800 40.65 11.91 -8.28
C ASP A 800 40.49 11.53 -6.79
N PRO A 801 41.19 12.21 -5.87
CA PRO A 801 40.96 12.06 -4.45
C PRO A 801 39.65 12.76 -4.07
N GLY A 802 38.62 12.00 -3.67
CA GLY A 802 37.35 12.58 -3.24
C GLY A 802 36.10 11.74 -3.52
N ALA A 803 36.24 10.61 -4.19
CA ALA A 803 35.14 9.69 -4.41
C ALA A 803 34.69 8.98 -3.12
N GLU A 804 33.40 8.67 -3.06
CA GLU A 804 32.74 8.00 -1.95
C GLU A 804 31.84 6.87 -2.46
N MET A 805 31.93 5.70 -1.84
CA MET A 805 31.08 4.55 -2.12
C MET A 805 30.46 4.03 -0.83
N ILE A 806 29.13 4.00 -0.75
CA ILE A 806 28.39 3.37 0.35
C ILE A 806 27.95 1.96 -0.09
N LEU A 807 28.33 0.95 0.68
CA LEU A 807 27.97 -0.44 0.45
C LEU A 807 26.95 -0.91 1.49
N ILE A 808 25.85 -1.50 1.05
CA ILE A 808 24.78 -2.02 1.90
C ILE A 808 24.58 -3.51 1.61
N GLY A 809 24.74 -4.35 2.61
CA GLY A 809 24.70 -5.81 2.50
C GLY A 809 23.30 -6.41 2.38
N CYS A 810 22.30 -5.66 1.91
CA CYS A 810 20.94 -6.15 1.72
C CYS A 810 20.26 -5.29 0.65
N SER A 811 19.89 -5.91 -0.48
CA SER A 811 19.12 -5.24 -1.53
C SER A 811 17.62 -5.45 -1.37
N GLU A 812 17.18 -6.54 -0.71
CA GLU A 812 15.76 -6.80 -0.44
C GLU A 812 15.08 -5.65 0.31
N MET A 813 15.78 -4.99 1.23
CA MET A 813 15.19 -3.92 2.04
C MET A 813 14.67 -2.74 1.21
N PHE A 814 15.16 -2.56 -0.02
CA PHE A 814 14.74 -1.50 -0.93
C PHE A 814 13.72 -1.96 -1.97
N LYS A 815 13.31 -3.23 -1.98
CA LYS A 815 12.29 -3.71 -2.91
C LYS A 815 10.91 -3.18 -2.57
N ASN A 816 10.06 -3.16 -3.59
CA ASN A 816 8.64 -2.84 -3.47
C ASN A 816 7.97 -3.70 -2.38
N GLY A 817 7.12 -3.07 -1.57
CA GLY A 817 6.46 -3.72 -0.42
C GLY A 817 7.34 -3.87 0.83
N VAL A 818 8.67 -3.85 0.73
CA VAL A 818 9.60 -3.92 1.88
C VAL A 818 10.12 -2.54 2.28
N LEU A 819 10.36 -1.64 1.31
CA LEU A 819 10.88 -0.30 1.54
C LEU A 819 10.09 0.50 2.59
N PHE A 820 8.75 0.36 2.57
CA PHE A 820 7.85 1.11 3.44
C PHE A 820 7.30 0.30 4.64
N HIS A 821 7.97 -0.80 5.02
CA HIS A 821 7.57 -1.64 6.15
C HIS A 821 7.30 -0.79 7.41
N PRO A 822 6.19 -1.00 8.15
CA PRO A 822 5.78 -0.12 9.26
C PRO A 822 6.79 -0.07 10.41
N ASP A 823 7.46 -1.19 10.69
CA ASP A 823 8.38 -1.31 11.84
C ASP A 823 9.82 -0.87 11.55
N TYR A 824 10.19 -0.64 10.28
CA TYR A 824 11.57 -0.30 9.89
C TYR A 824 11.63 0.95 9.03
N ARG A 825 12.78 1.61 9.02
CA ARG A 825 12.99 2.87 8.29
C ARG A 825 13.99 2.71 7.15
N HIS A 826 13.76 1.72 6.27
CA HIS A 826 14.58 1.51 5.06
C HIS A 826 14.49 2.71 4.11
N ASP A 827 13.29 3.30 4.01
CA ASP A 827 13.03 4.56 3.32
C ASP A 827 13.97 5.68 3.81
N GLN A 828 14.11 5.83 5.13
CA GLN A 828 14.98 6.83 5.74
C GLN A 828 16.46 6.57 5.45
N LEU A 829 16.91 5.32 5.54
CA LEU A 829 18.29 4.97 5.25
C LEU A 829 18.67 5.35 3.80
N LEU A 830 17.78 5.06 2.84
CA LEU A 830 17.98 5.45 1.45
C LEU A 830 18.02 6.98 1.30
N LEU A 831 17.11 7.71 1.94
CA LEU A 831 17.08 9.18 1.85
C LEU A 831 18.31 9.83 2.49
N ASN A 832 18.74 9.35 3.66
CA ASN A 832 19.90 9.85 4.37
C ASN A 832 21.19 9.60 3.58
N THR A 833 21.36 8.40 3.02
CA THR A 833 22.53 8.06 2.20
C THR A 833 22.60 8.94 0.95
N VAL A 834 21.49 9.11 0.22
CA VAL A 834 21.42 9.97 -0.97
C VAL A 834 21.70 11.44 -0.62
N ALA A 835 21.08 11.95 0.44
CA ALA A 835 21.26 13.34 0.83
C ALA A 835 22.70 13.63 1.31
N ASN A 836 23.33 12.69 2.04
CA ASN A 836 24.73 12.82 2.45
C ASN A 836 25.69 12.80 1.26
N SER A 837 25.39 12.03 0.22
CA SER A 837 26.21 12.00 -0.98
C SER A 837 26.03 13.26 -1.84
N ILE A 838 24.84 13.82 -1.95
CA ILE A 838 24.58 14.94 -2.88
C ILE A 838 24.79 16.30 -2.22
N TYR A 839 24.29 16.49 -1.01
CA TYR A 839 24.20 17.79 -0.36
C TYR A 839 25.30 18.02 0.68
N SER A 840 25.35 19.25 1.22
CA SER A 840 26.27 19.59 2.31
C SER A 840 25.91 18.86 3.61
N PRO A 841 26.85 18.71 4.56
CA PRO A 841 26.60 18.06 5.84
C PRO A 841 25.42 18.67 6.62
N ASP A 842 25.23 19.98 6.53
CA ASP A 842 24.12 20.68 7.18
C ASP A 842 22.75 20.27 6.60
N LEU A 843 22.62 20.14 5.26
CA LEU A 843 21.38 19.62 4.64
C LEU A 843 21.18 18.12 4.96
N SER A 844 22.25 17.34 5.01
CA SER A 844 22.17 15.93 5.39
C SER A 844 21.64 15.75 6.83
N ARG A 845 21.99 16.65 7.76
CA ARG A 845 21.45 16.63 9.13
C ARG A 845 19.96 16.95 9.17
N LEU A 846 19.50 17.87 8.33
CA LEU A 846 18.06 18.15 8.17
C LEU A 846 17.33 16.91 7.63
N GLN A 847 17.92 16.19 6.67
CA GLN A 847 17.34 14.94 6.15
C GLN A 847 17.29 13.84 7.22
N SER A 848 18.30 13.73 8.09
CA SER A 848 18.33 12.69 9.13
C SER A 848 17.27 12.83 10.22
N ARG A 849 16.51 13.92 10.21
CA ARG A 849 15.44 14.19 11.18
C ARG A 849 14.20 13.35 10.91
N ALA A 850 14.04 12.24 11.62
CA ALA A 850 12.83 11.42 11.57
C ALA A 850 12.31 11.11 12.98
N GLN A 851 10.98 11.14 13.17
CA GLN A 851 10.39 10.58 14.38
C GLN A 851 10.40 9.04 14.26
N THR A 852 11.29 8.39 15.01
CA THR A 852 11.42 6.93 14.97
C THR A 852 11.32 6.33 16.36
N VAL A 853 10.55 5.25 16.48
CA VAL A 853 10.55 4.41 17.68
C VAL A 853 11.85 3.62 17.68
N LYS A 854 12.73 3.91 18.65
CA LYS A 854 14.01 3.22 18.78
C LYS A 854 13.78 1.83 19.36
N GLY A 855 14.28 0.79 18.68
CA GLY A 855 14.21 -0.58 19.18
C GLY A 855 15.05 -0.80 20.43
N PHE A 856 14.64 -1.77 21.23
CA PHE A 856 15.45 -2.24 22.36
C PHE A 856 16.56 -3.16 21.87
N VAL A 857 17.76 -2.99 22.42
CA VAL A 857 18.88 -3.92 22.25
C VAL A 857 18.51 -5.27 22.84
N PHE A 858 19.06 -6.36 22.29
CA PHE A 858 18.93 -7.69 22.86
C PHE A 858 19.25 -7.67 24.36
N GLN A 859 18.29 -8.13 25.17
CA GLN A 859 18.45 -8.29 26.61
C GLN A 859 18.57 -9.77 26.94
N SER A 860 19.58 -10.12 27.73
CA SER A 860 19.73 -11.47 28.27
C SER A 860 18.50 -11.86 29.12
N THR A 861 18.25 -13.16 29.27
CA THR A 861 17.17 -13.67 30.13
C THR A 861 17.31 -13.17 31.57
N VAL A 862 18.54 -13.01 32.07
CA VAL A 862 18.83 -12.50 33.41
C VAL A 862 18.43 -11.02 33.54
N SER A 863 18.84 -10.18 32.58
CA SER A 863 18.48 -8.75 32.56
C SER A 863 16.97 -8.55 32.47
N LYS A 864 16.28 -9.35 31.65
CA LYS A 864 14.80 -9.31 31.54
C LYS A 864 14.13 -9.64 32.88
N ARG A 865 14.60 -10.68 33.58
CA ARG A 865 14.08 -11.06 34.91
C ARG A 865 14.33 -9.96 35.93
N PHE A 866 15.53 -9.37 35.95
CA PHE A 866 15.87 -8.26 36.85
C PHE A 866 14.93 -7.05 36.67
N TRP A 867 14.74 -6.58 35.43
CA TRP A 867 13.81 -5.49 35.14
C TRP A 867 12.36 -5.84 35.48
N ARG A 868 11.93 -7.08 35.23
CA ARG A 868 10.59 -7.54 35.61
C ARG A 868 10.40 -7.49 37.13
N ILE A 869 11.39 -7.91 37.91
CA ILE A 869 11.34 -7.83 39.38
C ILE A 869 11.22 -6.36 39.81
N ILE A 870 12.04 -5.46 39.28
CA ILE A 870 11.97 -4.02 39.61
C ILE A 870 10.60 -3.44 39.29
N VAL A 871 10.11 -3.60 38.06
CA VAL A 871 8.85 -2.98 37.61
C VAL A 871 7.65 -3.49 38.40
N VAL A 872 7.62 -4.79 38.72
CA VAL A 872 6.53 -5.41 39.49
C VAL A 872 6.60 -5.04 40.98
N SER A 873 7.80 -4.92 41.55
CA SER A 873 7.98 -4.67 43.00
C SER A 873 7.97 -3.18 43.38
N LEU A 874 8.34 -2.26 42.50
CA LEU A 874 8.53 -0.84 42.83
C LEU A 874 7.24 -0.15 43.31
N GLY A 875 6.11 -0.38 42.63
CA GLY A 875 4.82 0.22 43.01
C GLY A 875 4.34 -0.21 44.40
N PRO A 876 4.22 -1.52 44.67
CA PRO A 876 3.90 -2.04 46.01
C PRO A 876 4.88 -1.55 47.08
N LEU A 877 6.18 -1.49 46.77
CA LEU A 877 7.21 -1.04 47.72
C LEU A 877 7.07 0.45 48.06
N LEU A 878 6.76 1.31 47.07
CA LEU A 878 6.46 2.72 47.31
C LEU A 878 5.19 2.93 48.14
N LEU A 879 4.14 2.13 47.91
CA LEU A 879 2.92 2.16 48.72
C LEU A 879 3.17 1.72 50.17
N LEU A 880 4.01 0.70 50.35
CA LEU A 880 4.39 0.20 51.67
C LEU A 880 5.24 1.25 52.41
N ILE A 881 6.22 1.87 51.74
CA ILE A 881 7.00 2.98 52.29
C ILE A 881 6.09 4.16 52.66
N TYR A 882 5.16 4.55 51.80
CA TYR A 882 4.18 5.61 52.10
C TYR A 882 3.30 5.26 53.30
N GLY A 883 2.83 4.01 53.38
CA GLY A 883 2.07 3.49 54.52
C GLY A 883 2.87 3.57 55.82
N LEU A 884 4.13 3.13 55.81
CA LEU A 884 5.03 3.20 56.97
C LEU A 884 5.33 4.64 57.38
N LEU A 885 5.59 5.54 56.43
CA LEU A 885 5.79 6.97 56.69
C LEU A 885 4.54 7.60 57.31
N ARG A 886 3.35 7.24 56.83
CA ARG A 886 2.07 7.70 57.39
C ARG A 886 1.86 7.18 58.82
N ILE A 887 2.16 5.91 59.09
CA ILE A 887 2.10 5.33 60.44
C ILE A 887 3.08 6.05 61.37
N ARG A 888 4.32 6.27 60.93
CA ARG A 888 5.34 7.00 61.70
C ARG A 888 4.93 8.45 61.99
N SER A 889 4.29 9.13 61.04
CA SER A 889 3.77 10.49 61.24
C SER A 889 2.64 10.54 62.28
N ARG A 890 1.79 9.51 62.33
CA ARG A 890 0.72 9.38 63.34
C ARG A 890 1.28 9.07 64.73
N TYR A 891 2.28 8.19 64.83
CA TYR A 891 2.93 7.86 66.10
C TYR A 891 3.72 9.05 66.69
N ARG A 892 4.34 9.89 65.85
CA ARG A 892 4.98 11.14 66.31
C ARG A 892 3.97 12.19 66.79
N ALA A 893 2.77 12.23 66.21
CA ALA A 893 1.71 13.12 66.67
C ALA A 893 1.09 12.68 68.00
N SER A 894 1.12 11.37 68.32
CA SER A 894 0.59 10.82 69.58
C SER A 894 1.61 10.74 70.73
N THR A 895 2.88 11.05 70.49
CA THR A 895 3.94 11.09 71.53
C THR A 895 4.33 12.53 71.93
N LEU A 896 3.74 13.53 71.29
CA LEU A 896 3.87 14.95 71.62
C LEU A 896 2.60 15.53 72.29
N THR A 897 1.63 14.67 72.57
CA THR A 897 0.52 14.88 73.52
C THR A 897 0.80 14.01 74.74
#